data_AF-A0A7S2EG42-F1
#
_entry.id   AF-A0A7S2EG42-F1
#
_cell.length_a   1.000
_cell.length_b   1.000
_cell.length_c   1.000
_cell.angle_alpha   90.00
_cell.angle_beta   90.00
_cell.angle_gamma   90.00
#
_symmetry.space_group_name_H-M   'P 1'
#
loop_
_entity.id
_entity.type
_entity.pdbx_description
1 polymer ?
#
loop_
_entity_poly.entity_id
_entity_poly.type
_entity_poly.pdbx_seq_one_letter_code
_entity_poly.pdbx_strand_id
1 'polypeptide(L)'
;IQTVTSFLHSVLLPLHSSEVTTFCKTLVLGQNEFNLILLLRRVLVKYTGTSSDSYLPPNAEDLREKSISTKDKERATLLWNLVLSVIDSTPHKEVYYAQMVKDIFTIPLLTWKIPLTSLVSSSSPKFLSMISSFTSQNATLLERGEIVQVVEQYDVPITVCPAPPILCLTANVVQMGRFCGCVGGTAGEFDFSAATIYFSFLSILLDVIPLGTFSSRQNAVEWVPSHTTPSTNDSTQKQPTSSAHYAPIVLSPIILDQCRILLLDSYIRQLFSTAIMPSSDINKILITKNEVDVKHEKDLQGVGGSSASALAAKEAMVDRSKSFWQRSAWAKQISKKVSSLLSGDASSKSSDTTATTEKKGGGQLMNTSSISRSLAHGKGGYNSITTKTMLDKLSFASSDNTKQSAVSSYNVQFLFALCRSYSVILARWGGGGKEDIVNRVSPSSKRSSGGGGDASSKPEPCVLSLLNVICFGTNIVPALWSIIQSDPRVYGDLYGVIDSEKRDLPIRSLHCRPRCNNKNGDNGNIGAILLFMFVSCLSHILIITDDVEIFDMDKPLPMHQIRRCILLLKKLLYRACCVDDTKRLIPSSTDGNEEPSGATTTTSSHQLESHSFGLALITASSKTMRDLYDRSSRRPLCVPKLWLFGDFLE
;
A
#
# COMPACT_ATOMS: atom_id res chain seq x y z
N ILE A 1 -43.03 -16.75 -15.00
CA ILE A 1 -43.00 -17.65 -13.82
C ILE A 1 -42.87 -19.11 -14.27
N GLN A 2 -43.83 -19.73 -14.96
CA GLN A 2 -43.72 -21.12 -15.46
C GLN A 2 -42.40 -21.46 -16.19
N THR A 3 -41.87 -20.56 -17.03
CA THR A 3 -40.58 -20.73 -17.71
C THR A 3 -39.39 -20.74 -16.74
N VAL A 4 -39.42 -19.88 -15.72
CA VAL A 4 -38.40 -19.81 -14.67
C VAL A 4 -38.50 -21.03 -13.76
N THR A 5 -39.71 -21.49 -13.45
CA THR A 5 -39.95 -22.69 -12.64
C THR A 5 -39.49 -23.95 -13.38
N SER A 6 -39.79 -24.08 -14.68
CA SER A 6 -39.32 -25.19 -15.53
C SER A 6 -37.79 -25.18 -15.70
N PHE A 7 -37.20 -24.00 -15.88
CA PHE A 7 -35.75 -23.83 -15.97
C PHE A 7 -35.06 -24.17 -14.64
N LEU A 8 -35.54 -23.62 -13.51
CA LEU A 8 -35.03 -23.96 -12.18
C LEU A 8 -35.18 -25.46 -11.89
N HIS A 9 -36.30 -26.07 -12.30
CA HIS A 9 -36.49 -27.52 -12.19
C HIS A 9 -35.43 -28.28 -12.99
N SER A 10 -35.11 -27.87 -14.23
CA SER A 10 -34.06 -28.50 -15.05
C SER A 10 -32.63 -28.31 -14.52
N VAL A 11 -32.35 -27.19 -13.86
CA VAL A 11 -31.05 -26.87 -13.25
C VAL A 11 -30.89 -27.55 -11.88
N LEU A 12 -31.97 -27.67 -11.11
CA LEU A 12 -31.97 -28.17 -9.73
C LEU A 12 -32.26 -29.67 -9.60
N LEU A 13 -32.88 -30.32 -10.60
CA LEU A 13 -33.19 -31.76 -10.59
C LEU A 13 -32.02 -32.70 -10.22
N PRO A 14 -30.76 -32.44 -10.61
CA PRO A 14 -29.63 -33.31 -10.28
C PRO A 14 -29.05 -33.07 -8.88
N LEU A 15 -29.42 -32.00 -8.19
CA LEU A 15 -28.99 -31.72 -6.83
C LEU A 15 -29.80 -32.61 -5.87
N HIS A 16 -29.39 -33.87 -5.73
CA HIS A 16 -29.98 -34.84 -4.79
C HIS A 16 -29.79 -34.39 -3.33
N SER A 17 -30.56 -33.41 -2.86
CA SER A 17 -30.86 -33.27 -1.43
C SER A 17 -32.36 -33.05 -1.24
N SER A 18 -32.93 -33.72 -0.24
CA SER A 18 -34.33 -33.57 0.18
C SER A 18 -34.71 -32.11 0.47
N GLU A 19 -33.72 -31.26 0.73
CA GLU A 19 -33.86 -29.82 0.92
C GLU A 19 -34.21 -29.07 -0.37
N VAL A 20 -33.70 -29.50 -1.54
CA VAL A 20 -33.98 -28.86 -2.84
C VAL A 20 -35.41 -29.15 -3.30
N THR A 21 -35.93 -30.34 -3.02
CA THR A 21 -37.33 -30.70 -3.30
C THR A 21 -38.30 -29.97 -2.37
N THR A 22 -37.92 -29.79 -1.10
CA THR A 22 -38.68 -28.99 -0.13
C THR A 22 -38.65 -27.50 -0.51
N PHE A 23 -37.50 -27.01 -0.98
CA PHE A 23 -37.27 -25.67 -1.52
C PHE A 23 -38.11 -25.36 -2.77
N CYS A 24 -38.21 -26.29 -3.73
CA CYS A 24 -39.07 -26.14 -4.90
C CYS A 24 -40.57 -26.08 -4.50
N LYS A 25 -40.98 -26.82 -3.46
CA LYS A 25 -42.35 -26.76 -2.93
C LYS A 25 -42.65 -25.41 -2.26
N THR A 26 -41.69 -24.80 -1.56
CA THR A 26 -41.87 -23.45 -0.97
C THR A 26 -41.89 -22.35 -2.04
N LEU A 27 -41.18 -22.54 -3.15
CA LEU A 27 -41.12 -21.60 -4.30
C LEU A 27 -42.44 -21.55 -5.08
N VAL A 28 -43.19 -22.65 -5.09
CA VAL A 28 -44.52 -22.76 -5.71
C VAL A 28 -45.64 -22.34 -4.74
N LEU A 29 -45.43 -22.48 -3.43
CA LEU A 29 -46.38 -22.12 -2.37
C LEU A 29 -45.91 -20.84 -1.69
N GLY A 30 -46.12 -19.71 -2.38
CA GLY A 30 -45.58 -18.41 -1.98
C GLY A 30 -45.95 -17.98 -0.57
N GLN A 31 -44.94 -17.63 0.23
CA GLN A 31 -45.07 -16.74 1.39
C GLN A 31 -43.76 -16.19 1.99
N ASN A 32 -42.57 -16.49 1.42
CA ASN A 32 -41.30 -15.93 1.90
C ASN A 32 -40.54 -15.21 0.77
N GLU A 33 -39.89 -14.10 1.09
CA GLU A 33 -39.05 -13.31 0.17
C GLU A 33 -37.88 -14.16 -0.36
N PHE A 34 -38.05 -14.70 -1.56
CA PHE A 34 -37.04 -15.53 -2.21
C PHE A 34 -35.86 -14.69 -2.68
N ASN A 35 -34.70 -14.90 -2.08
CA ASN A 35 -33.47 -14.28 -2.52
C ASN A 35 -32.73 -15.19 -3.53
N LEU A 36 -32.91 -14.92 -4.82
CA LEU A 36 -32.22 -15.63 -5.92
C LEU A 36 -30.69 -15.60 -5.80
N ILE A 37 -30.13 -14.58 -5.13
CA ILE A 37 -28.69 -14.47 -4.89
C ILE A 37 -28.23 -15.56 -3.92
N LEU A 38 -29.01 -15.87 -2.87
CA LEU A 38 -28.69 -16.96 -1.94
C LEU A 38 -28.73 -18.33 -2.64
N LEU A 39 -29.65 -18.53 -3.58
CA LEU A 39 -29.69 -19.76 -4.39
C LEU A 39 -28.42 -19.89 -5.24
N LEU A 40 -28.05 -18.81 -5.94
CA LEU A 40 -26.81 -18.76 -6.72
C LEU A 40 -25.58 -19.04 -5.85
N ARG A 41 -25.50 -18.44 -4.66
CA ARG A 41 -24.42 -18.69 -3.69
C ARG A 41 -24.32 -20.17 -3.34
N ARG A 42 -25.43 -20.81 -2.93
CA ARG A 42 -25.45 -22.23 -2.57
C ARG A 42 -24.98 -23.14 -3.69
N VAL A 43 -25.41 -22.85 -4.91
CA VAL A 43 -25.02 -23.60 -6.11
C VAL A 43 -23.52 -23.44 -6.37
N LEU A 44 -23.02 -22.20 -6.37
CA LEU A 44 -21.60 -21.90 -6.63
C LEU A 44 -20.67 -22.40 -5.52
N VAL A 45 -21.10 -22.42 -4.25
CA VAL A 45 -20.30 -22.95 -3.14
C VAL A 45 -20.06 -24.46 -3.29
N LYS A 46 -21.07 -25.22 -3.76
CA LYS A 46 -20.97 -26.68 -3.92
C LYS A 46 -20.10 -27.15 -5.09
N TYR A 47 -19.90 -26.32 -6.12
CA TYR A 47 -19.16 -26.72 -7.35
C TYR A 47 -17.63 -26.71 -7.23
N THR A 48 -17.08 -27.06 -6.08
CA THR A 48 -15.64 -27.24 -5.89
C THR A 48 -15.39 -28.62 -5.29
N GLY A 49 -14.86 -29.54 -6.10
CA GLY A 49 -14.44 -30.87 -5.66
C GLY A 49 -14.97 -32.00 -6.55
N THR A 50 -14.07 -32.81 -7.09
CA THR A 50 -14.37 -34.09 -7.75
C THR A 50 -14.66 -35.21 -6.73
N SER A 51 -14.42 -34.94 -5.44
CA SER A 51 -14.80 -35.75 -4.29
C SER A 51 -15.66 -34.90 -3.35
N SER A 52 -16.60 -35.52 -2.65
CA SER A 52 -17.64 -34.87 -1.84
C SER A 52 -17.15 -33.94 -0.71
N ASP A 53 -15.84 -33.88 -0.43
CA ASP A 53 -15.33 -33.40 0.86
C ASP A 53 -14.32 -32.23 0.79
N SER A 54 -13.90 -31.74 -0.39
CA SER A 54 -12.90 -30.64 -0.48
C SER A 54 -13.34 -29.44 -1.32
N TYR A 55 -13.66 -28.32 -0.67
CA TYR A 55 -14.06 -27.04 -1.31
C TYR A 55 -12.94 -26.31 -2.06
N LEU A 56 -11.70 -26.76 -1.93
CA LEU A 56 -10.55 -26.20 -2.64
C LEU A 56 -9.64 -27.34 -3.11
N PRO A 57 -9.28 -27.40 -4.41
CA PRO A 57 -8.31 -28.38 -4.88
C PRO A 57 -6.92 -28.09 -4.28
N PRO A 58 -6.09 -29.11 -4.05
CA PRO A 58 -4.75 -28.93 -3.50
C PRO A 58 -3.75 -28.32 -4.51
N ASN A 59 -3.96 -28.50 -5.82
CA ASN A 59 -3.05 -28.03 -6.88
C ASN A 59 -3.77 -27.10 -7.88
N ALA A 60 -3.13 -25.96 -8.22
CA ALA A 60 -3.73 -24.88 -9.01
C ALA A 60 -3.80 -25.16 -10.53
N GLU A 61 -2.73 -25.66 -11.12
CA GLU A 61 -2.53 -25.62 -12.58
C GLU A 61 -3.15 -26.82 -13.30
N ASP A 62 -2.89 -28.04 -12.82
CA ASP A 62 -3.41 -29.26 -13.47
C ASP A 62 -4.93 -29.46 -13.31
N LEU A 63 -5.54 -28.71 -12.38
CA LEU A 63 -6.93 -28.88 -11.97
C LEU A 63 -7.84 -27.72 -12.37
N ARG A 64 -7.36 -26.56 -12.84
CA ARG A 64 -8.30 -25.46 -13.20
C ARG A 64 -9.38 -25.91 -14.18
N GLU A 65 -9.00 -26.64 -15.22
CA GLU A 65 -9.93 -27.16 -16.23
C GLU A 65 -10.61 -28.48 -15.81
N LYS A 66 -10.05 -29.21 -14.85
CA LYS A 66 -10.58 -30.49 -14.36
C LYS A 66 -11.42 -30.38 -13.08
N SER A 67 -11.35 -29.24 -12.39
CA SER A 67 -11.93 -29.02 -11.06
C SER A 67 -13.44 -28.82 -11.09
N ILE A 68 -13.99 -28.45 -12.24
CA ILE A 68 -15.42 -28.21 -12.45
C ILE A 68 -15.81 -28.87 -13.77
N SER A 69 -16.85 -29.70 -13.74
CA SER A 69 -17.37 -30.31 -14.96
C SER A 69 -17.91 -29.23 -15.92
N THR A 70 -17.76 -29.42 -17.22
CA THR A 70 -18.29 -28.48 -18.22
C THR A 70 -19.79 -28.26 -18.05
N LYS A 71 -20.54 -29.33 -17.75
CA LYS A 71 -21.98 -29.27 -17.47
C LYS A 71 -22.31 -28.39 -16.26
N ASP A 72 -21.55 -28.49 -15.18
CA ASP A 72 -21.79 -27.69 -13.97
C ASP A 72 -21.42 -26.23 -14.19
N LYS A 73 -20.34 -25.97 -14.96
CA LYS A 73 -19.98 -24.61 -15.38
C LYS A 73 -21.06 -23.98 -16.26
N GLU A 74 -21.63 -24.72 -17.20
CA GLU A 74 -22.75 -24.26 -18.03
C GLU A 74 -23.99 -23.95 -17.18
N ARG A 75 -24.35 -24.83 -16.23
CA ARG A 75 -25.46 -24.59 -15.29
C ARG A 75 -25.23 -23.36 -14.42
N ALA A 76 -24.04 -23.22 -13.85
CA ALA A 76 -23.67 -22.06 -13.05
C ALA A 76 -23.75 -20.76 -13.87
N THR A 77 -23.30 -20.79 -15.13
CA THR A 77 -23.38 -19.68 -16.07
C THR A 77 -24.82 -19.29 -16.37
N LEU A 78 -25.67 -20.29 -16.64
CA LEU A 78 -27.08 -20.09 -16.93
C LEU A 78 -27.82 -19.47 -15.75
N LEU A 79 -27.59 -19.98 -14.53
CA LEU A 79 -28.17 -19.41 -13.31
C LEU A 79 -27.64 -17.99 -13.04
N TRP A 80 -26.34 -17.77 -13.21
CA TRP A 80 -25.70 -16.47 -13.08
C TRP A 80 -26.35 -15.43 -14.00
N ASN A 81 -26.48 -15.74 -15.29
CA ASN A 81 -27.08 -14.84 -16.28
C ASN A 81 -28.56 -14.56 -15.97
N LEU A 82 -29.32 -15.57 -15.50
CA LEU A 82 -30.69 -15.38 -15.06
C LEU A 82 -30.75 -14.38 -13.89
N VAL A 83 -29.93 -14.58 -12.85
CA VAL A 83 -29.90 -13.68 -11.69
C VAL A 83 -29.52 -12.26 -12.11
N LEU A 84 -28.51 -12.09 -12.94
CA LEU A 84 -28.15 -10.76 -13.45
C LEU A 84 -29.28 -10.12 -14.26
N SER A 85 -29.94 -10.87 -15.14
CA SER A 85 -31.06 -10.35 -15.93
C SER A 85 -32.23 -9.92 -15.04
N VAL A 86 -32.50 -10.66 -13.96
CA VAL A 86 -33.54 -10.28 -12.99
C VAL A 86 -33.13 -9.01 -12.26
N ILE A 87 -31.90 -8.92 -11.73
CA ILE A 87 -31.41 -7.72 -11.05
C ILE A 87 -31.42 -6.50 -11.98
N ASP A 88 -31.01 -6.66 -13.23
CA ASP A 88 -31.00 -5.56 -14.21
C ASP A 88 -32.42 -5.05 -14.52
N SER A 89 -33.44 -5.89 -14.32
CA SER A 89 -34.85 -5.56 -14.53
C SER A 89 -35.57 -5.03 -13.29
N THR A 90 -34.97 -5.12 -12.09
CA THR A 90 -35.60 -4.66 -10.85
C THR A 90 -35.36 -3.17 -10.58
N PRO A 91 -36.36 -2.46 -10.00
CA PRO A 91 -36.10 -1.16 -9.39
C PRO A 91 -35.14 -1.33 -8.20
N HIS A 92 -34.28 -0.34 -7.94
CA HIS A 92 -33.25 -0.39 -6.88
C HIS A 92 -32.20 -1.49 -7.04
N LYS A 93 -31.81 -1.80 -8.28
CA LYS A 93 -30.76 -2.78 -8.62
C LYS A 93 -29.45 -2.61 -7.83
N GLU A 94 -29.15 -1.39 -7.37
CA GLU A 94 -27.96 -1.09 -6.58
C GLU A 94 -27.89 -1.96 -5.32
N VAL A 95 -29.02 -2.20 -4.62
CA VAL A 95 -29.06 -3.01 -3.39
C VAL A 95 -28.65 -4.44 -3.67
N TYR A 96 -29.19 -5.02 -4.75
CA TYR A 96 -28.86 -6.37 -5.18
C TYR A 96 -27.43 -6.48 -5.70
N TYR A 97 -26.92 -5.46 -6.38
CA TYR A 97 -25.52 -5.37 -6.79
C TYR A 97 -24.56 -5.34 -5.60
N ALA A 98 -24.87 -4.58 -4.55
CA ALA A 98 -24.09 -4.60 -3.31
C ALA A 98 -24.13 -6.00 -2.67
N GLN A 99 -25.31 -6.65 -2.69
CA GLN A 99 -25.45 -8.01 -2.20
C GLN A 99 -24.66 -9.03 -3.03
N MET A 100 -24.53 -8.86 -4.35
CA MET A 100 -23.67 -9.71 -5.18
C MET A 100 -22.19 -9.64 -4.77
N VAL A 101 -21.68 -8.46 -4.40
CA VAL A 101 -20.31 -8.32 -3.91
C VAL A 101 -20.13 -9.01 -2.55
N LYS A 102 -21.08 -8.80 -1.64
CA LYS A 102 -21.06 -9.40 -0.30
C LYS A 102 -21.18 -10.93 -0.34
N ASP A 103 -22.17 -11.43 -1.06
CA ASP A 103 -22.61 -12.82 -0.99
C ASP A 103 -22.04 -13.69 -2.12
N ILE A 104 -21.63 -13.12 -3.27
CA ILE A 104 -21.14 -13.94 -4.39
C ILE A 104 -19.65 -13.77 -4.62
N PHE A 105 -19.11 -12.54 -4.56
CA PHE A 105 -17.68 -12.33 -4.80
C PHE A 105 -16.79 -12.89 -3.69
N THR A 106 -17.35 -13.22 -2.53
CA THR A 106 -16.66 -13.92 -1.43
C THR A 106 -16.52 -15.43 -1.65
N ILE A 107 -17.13 -15.99 -2.70
CA ILE A 107 -17.06 -17.43 -2.99
C ILE A 107 -15.64 -17.78 -3.49
N PRO A 108 -14.96 -18.77 -2.89
CA PRO A 108 -13.65 -19.20 -3.36
C PRO A 108 -13.68 -19.64 -4.82
N LEU A 109 -12.67 -19.20 -5.58
CA LEU A 109 -12.47 -19.53 -6.99
C LEU A 109 -13.69 -19.21 -7.87
N LEU A 110 -14.43 -18.13 -7.56
CA LEU A 110 -15.61 -17.72 -8.34
C LEU A 110 -15.28 -17.60 -9.83
N THR A 111 -14.13 -17.00 -10.15
CA THR A 111 -13.68 -16.79 -11.54
C THR A 111 -13.36 -18.07 -12.30
N TRP A 112 -13.31 -19.22 -11.63
CA TRP A 112 -13.22 -20.54 -12.27
C TRP A 112 -14.61 -21.14 -12.54
N LYS A 113 -15.58 -20.81 -11.67
CA LYS A 113 -16.96 -21.31 -11.69
C LYS A 113 -17.85 -20.64 -12.71
N ILE A 114 -17.61 -19.35 -12.98
CA ILE A 114 -18.38 -18.57 -13.96
C ILE A 114 -17.47 -18.01 -15.07
N PRO A 115 -17.96 -17.87 -16.31
CA PRO A 115 -17.23 -17.25 -17.39
C PRO A 115 -17.09 -15.75 -17.13
N LEU A 116 -15.84 -15.28 -17.07
CA LEU A 116 -15.50 -13.87 -16.85
C LEU A 116 -16.04 -12.94 -17.93
N THR A 117 -16.29 -13.43 -19.15
CA THR A 117 -16.87 -12.64 -20.25
C THR A 117 -18.16 -11.96 -19.80
N SER A 118 -19.06 -12.66 -19.10
CA SER A 118 -20.32 -12.11 -18.59
C SER A 118 -20.17 -10.89 -17.65
N LEU A 119 -19.02 -10.75 -16.99
CA LEU A 119 -18.72 -9.68 -16.03
C LEU A 119 -17.92 -8.54 -16.65
N VAL A 120 -17.18 -8.84 -17.71
CA VAL A 120 -16.04 -8.03 -18.17
C VAL A 120 -16.21 -7.54 -19.61
N SER A 121 -17.11 -8.12 -20.41
CA SER A 121 -17.20 -7.92 -21.87
C SER A 121 -17.93 -6.65 -22.34
N SER A 122 -17.69 -5.48 -21.72
CA SER A 122 -18.35 -4.23 -22.13
C SER A 122 -17.50 -3.00 -21.81
N SER A 123 -17.77 -1.90 -22.52
CA SER A 123 -17.22 -0.56 -22.22
C SER A 123 -17.57 -0.08 -20.81
N SER A 124 -18.62 -0.61 -20.20
CA SER A 124 -18.96 -0.46 -18.77
C SER A 124 -19.05 -1.84 -18.11
N PRO A 125 -17.96 -2.36 -17.51
CA PRO A 125 -17.95 -3.68 -16.89
C PRO A 125 -18.96 -3.80 -15.75
N LYS A 126 -19.83 -4.81 -15.78
CA LYS A 126 -20.90 -4.99 -14.77
C LYS A 126 -20.35 -5.13 -13.36
N PHE A 127 -19.20 -5.80 -13.19
CA PHE A 127 -18.59 -5.96 -11.87
C PHE A 127 -18.18 -4.61 -11.24
N LEU A 128 -17.85 -3.60 -12.05
CA LEU A 128 -17.53 -2.25 -11.54
C LEU A 128 -18.78 -1.53 -11.06
N SER A 129 -19.91 -1.69 -11.74
CA SER A 129 -21.20 -1.20 -11.25
C SER A 129 -21.55 -1.86 -9.91
N MET A 130 -21.30 -3.17 -9.78
CA MET A 130 -21.51 -3.88 -8.52
C MET A 130 -20.61 -3.36 -7.38
N ILE A 131 -19.33 -3.17 -7.66
CA ILE A 131 -18.38 -2.58 -6.71
C ILE A 131 -18.82 -1.17 -6.32
N SER A 132 -19.18 -0.33 -7.29
CA SER A 132 -19.61 1.05 -7.04
C SER A 132 -20.87 1.09 -6.15
N SER A 133 -21.86 0.23 -6.40
CA SER A 133 -23.06 0.12 -5.56
C SER A 133 -22.74 -0.42 -4.16
N PHE A 134 -21.84 -1.39 -4.05
CA PHE A 134 -21.36 -1.90 -2.75
C PHE A 134 -20.66 -0.82 -1.94
N THR A 135 -19.75 -0.08 -2.57
CA THR A 135 -18.98 0.99 -1.94
C THR A 135 -19.87 2.15 -1.49
N SER A 136 -20.86 2.55 -2.30
CA SER A 136 -21.76 3.65 -1.94
C SER A 136 -22.69 3.28 -0.78
N GLN A 137 -23.23 2.07 -0.75
CA GLN A 137 -24.13 1.63 0.32
C GLN A 137 -23.44 1.42 1.66
N ASN A 138 -22.19 0.96 1.64
CA ASN A 138 -21.43 0.66 2.84
C ASN A 138 -20.41 1.74 3.19
N ALA A 139 -20.48 2.92 2.55
CA ALA A 139 -19.44 3.96 2.61
C ALA A 139 -18.98 4.28 4.04
N THR A 140 -19.91 4.42 4.98
CA THR A 140 -19.61 4.75 6.39
C THR A 140 -18.79 3.66 7.10
N LEU A 141 -19.13 2.38 6.89
CA LEU A 141 -18.41 1.24 7.46
C LEU A 141 -17.05 1.04 6.77
N LEU A 142 -16.99 1.24 5.45
CA LEU A 142 -15.75 1.13 4.68
C LEU A 142 -14.74 2.22 5.06
N GLU A 143 -15.20 3.45 5.31
CA GLU A 143 -14.36 4.55 5.78
C GLU A 143 -13.79 4.29 7.18
N ARG A 144 -14.53 3.58 8.04
CA ARG A 144 -14.07 3.11 9.36
C ARG A 144 -13.14 1.90 9.29
N GLY A 145 -12.99 1.26 8.13
CA GLY A 145 -12.20 0.03 7.97
C GLY A 145 -12.93 -1.24 8.40
N GLU A 146 -14.24 -1.16 8.63
CA GLU A 146 -15.07 -2.25 9.16
C GLU A 146 -15.62 -3.15 8.04
N ILE A 147 -14.93 -3.22 6.89
CA ILE A 147 -15.35 -4.05 5.75
C ILE A 147 -15.50 -5.53 6.13
N VAL A 148 -14.72 -6.01 7.09
CA VAL A 148 -14.81 -7.39 7.59
C VAL A 148 -16.22 -7.65 8.15
N GLN A 149 -16.80 -6.71 8.92
CA GLN A 149 -18.16 -6.83 9.44
C GLN A 149 -19.23 -6.86 8.33
N VAL A 150 -18.95 -6.24 7.18
CA VAL A 150 -19.85 -6.24 6.03
C VAL A 150 -19.80 -7.58 5.29
N VAL A 151 -18.62 -8.20 5.22
CA VAL A 151 -18.29 -9.35 4.36
C VAL A 151 -18.23 -10.68 5.13
N GLU A 152 -18.36 -10.65 6.46
CA GLU A 152 -18.39 -11.83 7.35
C GLU A 152 -19.61 -12.73 7.07
N GLN A 153 -19.49 -13.60 6.09
CA GLN A 153 -20.39 -14.72 5.84
C GLN A 153 -19.59 -16.00 5.67
N TYR A 154 -19.62 -16.86 6.69
CA TYR A 154 -19.02 -18.18 6.67
C TYR A 154 -20.09 -19.23 6.38
N ASP A 155 -20.27 -19.56 5.10
CA ASP A 155 -21.13 -20.69 4.69
C ASP A 155 -20.45 -22.03 4.94
N VAL A 156 -19.12 -22.03 4.95
CA VAL A 156 -18.26 -23.20 5.10
C VAL A 156 -17.28 -22.90 6.22
N PRO A 157 -17.08 -23.83 7.18
CA PRO A 157 -16.07 -23.65 8.23
C PRO A 157 -14.68 -23.43 7.62
N ILE A 158 -13.93 -22.47 8.18
CA ILE A 158 -12.59 -22.10 7.69
C ILE A 158 -11.61 -23.27 7.78
N THR A 159 -11.86 -24.22 8.68
CA THR A 159 -11.12 -25.49 8.78
C THR A 159 -11.24 -26.36 7.52
N VAL A 160 -12.34 -26.24 6.78
CA VAL A 160 -12.62 -27.00 5.55
C VAL A 160 -12.27 -26.18 4.30
N CYS A 161 -12.48 -24.86 4.36
CA CYS A 161 -12.08 -23.93 3.31
C CYS A 161 -11.13 -22.88 3.90
N PRO A 162 -9.80 -23.09 3.85
CA PRO A 162 -8.83 -22.20 4.47
C PRO A 162 -8.57 -20.93 3.64
N ALA A 163 -9.62 -20.20 3.35
CA ALA A 163 -9.61 -18.93 2.64
C ALA A 163 -10.71 -18.03 3.23
N PRO A 164 -10.33 -17.02 4.04
CA PRO A 164 -11.30 -16.07 4.59
C PRO A 164 -12.11 -15.36 3.49
N PRO A 165 -13.39 -15.01 3.72
CA PRO A 165 -14.24 -14.35 2.72
C PRO A 165 -13.60 -13.10 2.10
N ILE A 166 -12.90 -12.29 2.90
CA ILE A 166 -12.19 -11.09 2.44
C ILE A 166 -11.02 -11.42 1.49
N LEU A 167 -10.35 -12.54 1.72
CA LEU A 167 -9.26 -13.01 0.87
C LEU A 167 -9.82 -13.54 -0.46
N CYS A 168 -10.93 -14.29 -0.43
CA CYS A 168 -11.64 -14.74 -1.63
C CYS A 168 -12.16 -13.57 -2.46
N LEU A 169 -12.77 -12.56 -1.81
CA LEU A 169 -13.23 -11.33 -2.44
C LEU A 169 -12.06 -10.63 -3.14
N THR A 170 -10.94 -10.46 -2.46
CA THR A 170 -9.73 -9.85 -3.03
C THR A 170 -9.23 -10.64 -4.24
N ALA A 171 -9.07 -11.95 -4.10
CA ALA A 171 -8.60 -12.81 -5.19
C ALA A 171 -9.50 -12.72 -6.43
N ASN A 172 -10.83 -12.78 -6.25
CA ASN A 172 -11.79 -12.68 -7.34
C ASN A 172 -11.77 -11.30 -8.01
N VAL A 173 -11.72 -10.22 -7.22
CA VAL A 173 -11.63 -8.83 -7.74
C VAL A 173 -10.34 -8.65 -8.54
N VAL A 174 -9.20 -9.16 -8.04
CA VAL A 174 -7.91 -9.11 -8.75
C VAL A 174 -7.97 -9.83 -10.09
N GLN A 175 -8.56 -11.02 -10.13
CA GLN A 175 -8.76 -11.76 -11.37
C GLN A 175 -9.66 -10.98 -12.34
N MET A 176 -10.82 -10.49 -11.89
CA MET A 176 -11.74 -9.71 -12.73
C MET A 176 -11.06 -8.46 -13.30
N GLY A 177 -10.30 -7.73 -12.48
CA GLY A 177 -9.55 -6.55 -12.92
C GLY A 177 -8.47 -6.87 -13.95
N ARG A 178 -7.73 -7.97 -13.78
CA ARG A 178 -6.72 -8.42 -14.75
C ARG A 178 -7.31 -8.73 -16.12
N PHE A 179 -8.44 -9.44 -16.15
CA PHE A 179 -9.09 -9.83 -17.40
C PHE A 179 -9.90 -8.71 -18.04
N CYS A 180 -10.10 -7.58 -17.34
CA CYS A 180 -10.86 -6.44 -17.82
C CYS A 180 -10.00 -5.48 -18.63
N GLY A 181 -10.27 -5.36 -19.93
CA GLY A 181 -9.56 -4.44 -20.83
C GLY A 181 -9.60 -2.98 -20.35
N CYS A 182 -10.72 -2.57 -19.75
CA CYS A 182 -10.92 -1.20 -19.24
C CYS A 182 -10.05 -0.83 -18.03
N VAL A 183 -9.55 -1.83 -17.27
CA VAL A 183 -8.83 -1.60 -16.00
C VAL A 183 -7.44 -2.23 -16.00
N GLY A 184 -7.25 -3.29 -16.78
CA GLY A 184 -6.03 -4.10 -16.83
C GLY A 184 -4.87 -3.47 -17.60
N GLY A 185 -5.03 -2.23 -18.11
CA GLY A 185 -3.96 -1.48 -18.76
C GLY A 185 -3.72 -1.82 -20.22
N THR A 186 -4.52 -2.69 -20.85
CA THR A 186 -4.37 -3.05 -22.27
C THR A 186 -4.61 -1.84 -23.16
N ALA A 187 -3.67 -1.56 -24.06
CA ALA A 187 -3.69 -0.39 -24.93
C ALA A 187 -4.93 -0.43 -25.85
N GLY A 188 -5.73 0.66 -25.84
CA GLY A 188 -6.89 0.85 -26.72
C GLY A 188 -8.25 0.90 -26.01
N GLU A 189 -8.40 0.28 -24.84
CA GLU A 189 -9.70 0.17 -24.14
C GLU A 189 -9.69 0.73 -22.70
N PHE A 190 -8.57 1.31 -22.26
CA PHE A 190 -8.37 1.73 -20.88
C PHE A 190 -9.28 2.90 -20.48
N ASP A 191 -10.08 2.70 -19.44
CA ASP A 191 -10.93 3.73 -18.85
C ASP A 191 -10.39 4.13 -17.47
N PHE A 192 -9.86 5.35 -17.39
CA PHE A 192 -9.31 5.90 -16.15
C PHE A 192 -10.33 6.02 -15.01
N SER A 193 -11.60 6.28 -15.32
CA SER A 193 -12.66 6.42 -14.31
C SER A 193 -12.97 5.06 -13.69
N ALA A 194 -13.22 4.06 -14.55
CA ALA A 194 -13.38 2.66 -14.17
C ALA A 194 -12.20 2.15 -13.33
N ALA A 195 -10.97 2.40 -13.79
CA ALA A 195 -9.76 2.00 -13.07
C ALA A 195 -9.64 2.70 -11.71
N THR A 196 -10.03 3.97 -11.60
CA THR A 196 -10.02 4.71 -10.32
C THR A 196 -10.96 4.06 -9.31
N ILE A 197 -12.19 3.69 -9.71
CA ILE A 197 -13.16 2.99 -8.85
C ILE A 197 -12.57 1.64 -8.40
N TYR A 198 -12.03 0.88 -9.34
CA TYR A 198 -11.45 -0.43 -9.07
C TYR A 198 -10.29 -0.37 -8.06
N PHE A 199 -9.28 0.47 -8.29
CA PHE A 199 -8.12 0.55 -7.41
C PHE A 199 -8.44 1.19 -6.06
N SER A 200 -9.43 2.11 -6.02
CA SER A 200 -9.95 2.63 -4.75
C SER A 200 -10.57 1.51 -3.92
N PHE A 201 -11.45 0.69 -4.50
CA PHE A 201 -12.01 -0.46 -3.80
C PHE A 201 -10.94 -1.48 -3.40
N LEU A 202 -9.99 -1.77 -4.30
CA LEU A 202 -8.89 -2.67 -4.01
C LEU A 202 -8.04 -2.19 -2.83
N SER A 203 -7.84 -0.87 -2.67
CA SER A 203 -7.11 -0.34 -1.52
C SER A 203 -7.81 -0.61 -0.18
N ILE A 204 -9.15 -0.65 -0.16
CA ILE A 204 -9.94 -1.01 1.03
C ILE A 204 -9.72 -2.48 1.37
N LEU A 205 -9.76 -3.35 0.36
CA LEU A 205 -9.52 -4.79 0.53
C LEU A 205 -8.10 -5.07 1.04
N LEU A 206 -7.10 -4.43 0.41
CA LEU A 206 -5.69 -4.60 0.77
C LEU A 206 -5.38 -4.17 2.21
N ASP A 207 -6.16 -3.25 2.78
CA ASP A 207 -5.96 -2.75 4.15
C ASP A 207 -6.26 -3.82 5.21
N VAL A 208 -7.14 -4.78 4.89
CA VAL A 208 -7.68 -5.75 5.84
C VAL A 208 -7.36 -7.21 5.53
N ILE A 209 -6.87 -7.53 4.33
CA ILE A 209 -6.52 -8.93 3.99
C ILE A 209 -5.45 -9.48 4.95
N PRO A 210 -5.39 -10.81 5.16
CA PRO A 210 -4.39 -11.40 6.04
C PRO A 210 -2.96 -11.11 5.57
N LEU A 211 -2.02 -10.92 6.51
CA LEU A 211 -0.61 -10.66 6.20
C LEU A 211 0.06 -11.82 5.45
N GLY A 212 -0.42 -13.04 5.67
CA GLY A 212 0.01 -14.24 4.95
C GLY A 212 -0.15 -14.11 3.42
N THR A 213 -0.98 -13.19 2.94
CA THR A 213 -1.31 -13.07 1.51
C THR A 213 -0.10 -12.87 0.61
N PHE A 214 0.80 -11.96 1.00
CA PHE A 214 2.02 -11.67 0.26
C PHE A 214 3.28 -12.16 0.98
N SER A 215 3.13 -13.08 1.94
CA SER A 215 4.30 -13.68 2.57
C SER A 215 5.07 -14.54 1.58
N SER A 216 6.39 -14.54 1.72
CA SER A 216 7.32 -15.42 1.02
C SER A 216 7.13 -16.91 1.36
N ARG A 217 6.43 -17.22 2.45
CA ARG A 217 6.15 -18.60 2.87
C ARG A 217 5.06 -19.20 1.97
N GLN A 218 5.31 -20.40 1.45
CA GLN A 218 4.32 -21.14 0.64
C GLN A 218 3.07 -21.54 1.45
N ASN A 219 3.26 -21.84 2.74
CA ASN A 219 2.20 -22.18 3.68
C ASN A 219 2.06 -21.06 4.72
N ALA A 220 1.39 -19.98 4.34
CA ALA A 220 1.18 -18.85 5.25
C ALA A 220 0.15 -19.23 6.32
N VAL A 221 0.59 -19.25 7.59
CA VAL A 221 -0.28 -19.52 8.73
C VAL A 221 -0.86 -18.21 9.24
N GLU A 222 -2.18 -18.16 9.38
CA GLU A 222 -2.92 -17.02 9.92
C GLU A 222 -3.76 -17.43 11.11
N TRP A 223 -3.89 -16.53 12.08
CA TRP A 223 -4.71 -16.75 13.26
C TRP A 223 -6.06 -16.08 13.02
N VAL A 224 -7.10 -16.88 12.85
CA VAL A 224 -8.46 -16.38 12.58
C VAL A 224 -9.35 -16.64 13.79
N PRO A 225 -10.27 -15.73 14.15
CA PRO A 225 -11.24 -15.99 15.20
C PRO A 225 -11.99 -17.30 14.90
N SER A 226 -11.91 -18.26 15.82
CA SER A 226 -12.69 -19.48 15.75
C SER A 226 -14.14 -19.11 16.07
N HIS A 227 -14.93 -18.94 15.02
CA HIS A 227 -16.38 -18.93 15.17
C HIS A 227 -16.79 -20.39 15.45
N THR A 228 -16.76 -20.81 16.71
CA THR A 228 -17.45 -22.05 17.08
C THR A 228 -18.91 -21.85 16.73
N THR A 229 -19.38 -22.55 15.70
CA THR A 229 -20.81 -22.68 15.40
C THR A 229 -21.53 -22.98 16.71
N PRO A 230 -22.61 -22.27 17.07
CA PRO A 230 -23.38 -22.63 18.25
C PRO A 230 -23.82 -24.08 18.07
N SER A 231 -23.30 -24.97 18.92
CA SER A 231 -23.78 -26.34 18.98
C SER A 231 -25.26 -26.26 19.32
N THR A 232 -26.10 -26.59 18.35
CA THR A 232 -27.50 -26.93 18.59
C THR A 232 -27.51 -28.03 19.65
N ASN A 233 -27.88 -27.68 20.89
CA ASN A 233 -28.59 -28.51 21.88
C ASN A 233 -28.41 -28.09 23.35
N ASP A 234 -28.03 -26.84 23.69
CA ASP A 234 -28.11 -26.43 25.10
C ASP A 234 -28.73 -25.04 25.28
N SER A 235 -29.96 -25.04 25.81
CA SER A 235 -30.82 -23.88 26.03
C SER A 235 -30.48 -23.12 27.33
N THR A 236 -29.21 -22.94 27.64
CA THR A 236 -28.79 -22.09 28.76
C THR A 236 -27.98 -20.91 28.24
N GLN A 237 -28.68 -19.78 28.03
CA GLN A 237 -28.08 -18.47 27.81
C GLN A 237 -27.20 -18.10 29.01
N LYS A 238 -25.90 -18.37 28.90
CA LYS A 238 -24.85 -17.64 29.62
C LYS A 238 -24.20 -16.68 28.64
N GLN A 239 -24.08 -15.42 29.06
CA GLN A 239 -23.36 -14.37 28.32
C GLN A 239 -21.97 -14.86 27.88
N PRO A 240 -21.53 -14.57 26.64
CA PRO A 240 -20.20 -14.95 26.17
C PRO A 240 -19.13 -14.11 26.88
N THR A 241 -18.35 -14.74 27.75
CA THR A 241 -17.14 -14.16 28.34
C THR A 241 -16.00 -14.14 27.30
N SER A 242 -15.86 -13.01 26.62
CA SER A 242 -14.64 -12.27 26.21
C SER A 242 -13.29 -12.93 25.87
N SER A 243 -13.16 -14.23 25.56
CA SER A 243 -11.95 -14.74 24.89
C SER A 243 -12.29 -15.35 23.52
N ALA A 244 -12.18 -14.55 22.46
CA ALA A 244 -12.20 -15.08 21.11
C ALA A 244 -11.02 -16.06 20.96
N HIS A 245 -11.33 -17.36 20.88
CA HIS A 245 -10.32 -18.38 20.61
C HIS A 245 -9.86 -18.21 19.16
N TYR A 246 -8.58 -17.94 18.94
CA TYR A 246 -8.02 -17.89 17.58
C TYR A 246 -7.53 -19.28 17.19
N ALA A 247 -7.86 -19.72 15.97
CA ALA A 247 -7.37 -20.97 15.40
C ALA A 247 -6.36 -20.66 14.28
N PRO A 248 -5.22 -21.37 14.23
CA PRO A 248 -4.29 -21.23 13.12
C PRO A 248 -4.86 -21.94 11.88
N ILE A 249 -4.86 -21.24 10.74
CA ILE A 249 -5.23 -21.79 9.43
C ILE A 249 -4.05 -21.64 8.47
N VAL A 250 -3.86 -22.60 7.57
CA VAL A 250 -2.89 -22.49 6.48
C VAL A 250 -3.62 -21.98 5.26
N LEU A 251 -3.36 -20.74 4.84
CA LEU A 251 -4.06 -20.14 3.70
C LEU A 251 -3.88 -20.94 2.41
N SER A 252 -4.96 -21.04 1.62
CA SER A 252 -4.95 -21.73 0.33
C SER A 252 -3.95 -21.11 -0.65
N PRO A 253 -2.93 -21.88 -1.13
CA PRO A 253 -1.90 -21.34 -2.03
C PRO A 253 -2.47 -20.85 -3.36
N ILE A 254 -3.53 -21.50 -3.87
CA ILE A 254 -4.21 -21.10 -5.11
C ILE A 254 -4.79 -19.69 -4.98
N ILE A 255 -5.45 -19.40 -3.85
CA ILE A 255 -6.03 -18.08 -3.59
C ILE A 255 -4.93 -17.04 -3.41
N LEU A 256 -3.82 -17.41 -2.75
CA LEU A 256 -2.65 -16.54 -2.63
C LEU A 256 -2.08 -16.16 -4.00
N ASP A 257 -1.93 -17.12 -4.90
CA ASP A 257 -1.40 -16.90 -6.25
C ASP A 257 -2.31 -15.98 -7.08
N GLN A 258 -3.64 -16.08 -6.91
CA GLN A 258 -4.57 -15.15 -7.53
C GLN A 258 -4.36 -13.70 -7.04
N CYS A 259 -4.10 -13.49 -5.75
CA CYS A 259 -3.78 -12.18 -5.20
C CYS A 259 -2.41 -11.66 -5.66
N ARG A 260 -1.40 -12.55 -5.77
CA ARG A 260 -0.03 -12.21 -6.20
C ARG A 260 0.06 -11.66 -7.62
N ILE A 261 -1.00 -11.77 -8.43
CA ILE A 261 -1.12 -11.10 -9.72
C ILE A 261 -0.90 -9.59 -9.63
N LEU A 262 -1.29 -8.95 -8.52
CA LEU A 262 -1.03 -7.52 -8.28
C LEU A 262 0.46 -7.17 -8.24
N LEU A 263 1.31 -8.17 -8.01
CA LEU A 263 2.76 -8.04 -7.90
C LEU A 263 3.49 -8.50 -9.19
N LEU A 264 2.77 -8.83 -10.26
CA LEU A 264 3.37 -9.22 -11.53
C LEU A 264 4.05 -8.03 -12.20
N ASP A 265 5.31 -8.22 -12.56
CA ASP A 265 6.18 -7.19 -13.14
C ASP A 265 5.56 -6.52 -14.38
N SER A 266 5.16 -7.30 -15.37
CA SER A 266 4.55 -6.80 -16.61
C SER A 266 3.29 -5.97 -16.34
N TYR A 267 2.46 -6.42 -15.42
CA TYR A 267 1.21 -5.76 -15.05
C TYR A 267 1.47 -4.40 -14.37
N ILE A 268 2.37 -4.37 -13.39
CA ILE A 268 2.74 -3.13 -12.68
C ILE A 268 3.35 -2.11 -13.63
N ARG A 269 4.31 -2.52 -14.48
CA ARG A 269 4.95 -1.61 -15.44
C ARG A 269 3.92 -0.99 -16.37
N GLN A 270 2.99 -1.79 -16.88
CA GLN A 270 1.93 -1.33 -17.75
C GLN A 270 1.02 -0.32 -17.06
N LEU A 271 0.53 -0.62 -15.86
CA LEU A 271 -0.34 0.28 -15.09
C LEU A 271 0.33 1.63 -14.79
N PHE A 272 1.55 1.60 -14.24
CA PHE A 272 2.25 2.84 -13.88
C PHE A 272 2.70 3.62 -15.12
N SER A 273 3.08 2.96 -16.22
CA SER A 273 3.39 3.67 -17.47
C SER A 273 2.17 4.38 -18.04
N THR A 274 0.97 3.80 -17.91
CA THR A 274 -0.30 4.44 -18.29
C THR A 274 -0.71 5.54 -17.30
N ALA A 275 -0.38 5.39 -16.02
CA ALA A 275 -0.77 6.33 -14.96
C ALA A 275 0.13 7.57 -14.83
N ILE A 276 1.36 7.53 -15.34
CA ILE A 276 2.34 8.61 -15.17
C ILE A 276 2.16 9.67 -16.26
N MET A 277 2.23 10.94 -15.84
CA MET A 277 2.13 12.11 -16.73
C MET A 277 3.25 12.10 -17.79
N PRO A 278 3.04 12.66 -18.99
CA PRO A 278 4.10 12.83 -19.98
C PRO A 278 5.34 13.53 -19.40
N SER A 279 6.52 13.05 -19.79
CA SER A 279 7.81 13.55 -19.29
C SER A 279 8.06 15.04 -19.57
N SER A 280 7.43 15.59 -20.62
CA SER A 280 7.52 17.02 -20.95
C SER A 280 6.97 17.92 -19.84
N ASP A 281 5.85 17.55 -19.22
CA ASP A 281 5.21 18.37 -18.19
C ASP A 281 5.89 18.21 -16.84
N ILE A 282 6.40 17.00 -16.56
CA ILE A 282 7.26 16.72 -15.42
C ILE A 282 8.50 17.61 -15.45
N ASN A 283 9.20 17.66 -16.59
CA ASN A 283 10.43 18.42 -16.71
C ASN A 283 10.23 19.93 -16.55
N LYS A 284 9.11 20.49 -17.06
CA LYS A 284 8.76 21.91 -16.85
C LYS A 284 8.68 22.26 -15.37
N ILE A 285 8.03 21.41 -14.57
CA ILE A 285 7.88 21.62 -13.12
C ILE A 285 9.23 21.47 -12.42
N LEU A 286 9.99 20.41 -12.72
CA LEU A 286 11.24 20.11 -12.01
C LEU A 286 12.35 21.13 -12.24
N ILE A 287 12.42 21.73 -13.43
CA ILE A 287 13.42 22.75 -13.76
C ILE A 287 13.12 24.10 -13.07
N THR A 288 11.86 24.35 -12.70
CA THR A 288 11.44 25.63 -12.12
C THR A 288 12.07 25.85 -10.74
N LYS A 289 12.90 26.88 -10.63
CA LYS A 289 13.52 27.36 -9.39
C LYS A 289 12.74 28.54 -8.81
N ASN A 290 12.64 28.60 -7.50
CA ASN A 290 12.11 29.76 -6.78
C ASN A 290 13.26 30.57 -6.14
N GLU A 291 12.95 31.75 -5.60
CA GLU A 291 13.94 32.62 -4.95
C GLU A 291 14.65 31.94 -3.78
N VAL A 292 13.94 31.07 -3.04
CA VAL A 292 14.49 30.31 -1.91
C VAL A 292 15.55 29.32 -2.40
N ASP A 293 15.33 28.64 -3.52
CA ASP A 293 16.30 27.72 -4.11
C ASP A 293 17.56 28.47 -4.55
N VAL A 294 17.40 29.62 -5.21
CA VAL A 294 18.51 30.46 -5.65
C VAL A 294 19.31 30.97 -4.45
N LYS A 295 18.63 31.35 -3.36
CA LYS A 295 19.29 31.72 -2.10
C LYS A 295 20.07 30.55 -1.51
N HIS A 296 19.50 29.36 -1.45
CA HIS A 296 20.20 28.18 -0.94
C HIS A 296 21.40 27.77 -1.80
N GLU A 297 21.33 27.95 -3.12
CA GLU A 297 22.46 27.73 -4.02
C GLU A 297 23.59 28.73 -3.75
N LYS A 298 23.26 30.02 -3.58
CA LYS A 298 24.25 31.04 -3.20
C LYS A 298 24.86 30.77 -1.84
N ASP A 299 24.05 30.42 -0.84
CA ASP A 299 24.51 30.04 0.50
C ASP A 299 25.47 28.84 0.44
N LEU A 300 25.15 27.83 -0.39
CA LEU A 300 25.99 26.65 -0.57
C LEU A 300 27.29 26.98 -1.31
N GLN A 301 27.26 27.87 -2.32
CA GLN A 301 28.46 28.33 -3.01
C GLN A 301 29.38 29.15 -2.08
N GLY A 302 28.81 30.01 -1.24
CA GLY A 302 29.57 30.75 -0.23
C GLY A 302 30.21 29.85 0.84
N VAL A 303 29.61 28.68 1.05
CA VAL A 303 30.10 27.62 1.96
C VAL A 303 31.08 26.66 1.26
N GLY A 304 30.93 26.46 -0.06
CA GLY A 304 31.64 25.49 -0.89
C GLY A 304 33.13 25.75 -1.12
N GLY A 305 33.68 26.84 -0.59
CA GLY A 305 35.14 27.06 -0.50
C GLY A 305 35.81 26.33 0.67
N SER A 306 35.03 25.69 1.55
CA SER A 306 35.51 24.97 2.75
C SER A 306 35.07 23.50 2.70
N SER A 307 35.95 22.56 3.05
CA SER A 307 35.62 21.14 3.11
C SER A 307 34.48 20.87 4.12
N ALA A 308 33.71 19.79 3.93
CA ALA A 308 32.67 19.38 4.88
C ALA A 308 33.21 19.25 6.32
N SER A 309 34.47 18.82 6.47
CA SER A 309 35.19 18.79 7.75
C SER A 309 35.50 20.17 8.33
N ALA A 310 35.92 21.13 7.50
CA ALA A 310 36.16 22.51 7.92
C ALA A 310 34.86 23.24 8.32
N LEU A 311 33.75 22.90 7.66
CA LEU A 311 32.42 23.42 7.99
C LEU A 311 31.88 22.85 9.29
N ALA A 312 31.94 21.53 9.47
CA ALA A 312 31.58 20.89 10.73
C ALA A 312 32.44 21.42 11.90
N ALA A 313 33.74 21.65 11.67
CA ALA A 313 34.63 22.25 12.66
C ALA A 313 34.26 23.71 12.96
N LYS A 314 33.94 24.51 11.94
CA LYS A 314 33.53 25.91 12.10
C LYS A 314 32.19 26.04 12.83
N GLU A 315 31.22 25.19 12.51
CA GLU A 315 29.93 25.18 13.22
C GLU A 315 30.05 24.63 14.63
N ALA A 316 30.86 23.58 14.86
CA ALA A 316 31.20 23.13 16.21
C ALA A 316 31.90 24.23 17.03
N MET A 317 32.72 25.09 16.39
CA MET A 317 33.33 26.26 17.04
C MET A 317 32.31 27.36 17.36
N VAL A 318 31.32 27.61 16.49
CA VAL A 318 30.22 28.55 16.76
C VAL A 318 29.35 28.03 17.91
N ASP A 319 29.07 26.72 17.95
CA ASP A 319 28.28 26.10 19.01
C ASP A 319 29.03 26.08 20.36
N ARG A 320 30.37 26.00 20.34
CA ARG A 320 31.26 26.11 21.53
C ARG A 320 31.15 27.44 22.29
N SER A 321 30.57 28.47 21.65
CA SER A 321 30.33 29.79 22.26
C SER A 321 29.01 29.87 23.04
N LYS A 322 28.13 28.85 22.95
CA LYS A 322 26.86 28.80 23.66
C LYS A 322 27.01 28.40 25.14
N SER A 323 26.11 28.93 25.98
CA SER A 323 26.13 28.80 27.44
C SER A 323 26.14 27.36 27.95
N PHE A 324 25.54 26.42 27.22
CA PHE A 324 25.54 24.98 27.54
C PHE A 324 26.96 24.39 27.61
N TRP A 325 27.80 24.66 26.61
CA TRP A 325 29.19 24.18 26.54
C TRP A 325 30.08 24.80 27.63
N GLN A 326 29.72 25.99 28.11
CA GLN A 326 30.44 26.67 29.20
C GLN A 326 29.91 26.31 30.61
N ARG A 327 28.71 25.75 30.74
CA ARG A 327 28.11 25.40 32.05
C ARG A 327 28.25 23.92 32.40
N SER A 328 28.22 23.02 31.43
CA SER A 328 28.30 21.58 31.69
C SER A 328 29.74 21.09 31.91
N ALA A 329 29.98 20.42 33.05
CA ALA A 329 31.28 19.82 33.38
C ALA A 329 31.67 18.67 32.42
N TRP A 330 30.68 17.93 31.93
CA TRP A 330 30.85 16.87 30.93
C TRP A 330 31.24 17.45 29.56
N ALA A 331 30.56 18.50 29.12
CA ALA A 331 30.86 19.19 27.86
C ALA A 331 32.27 19.81 27.84
N LYS A 332 32.72 20.36 28.99
CA LYS A 332 34.09 20.86 29.18
C LYS A 332 35.15 19.76 29.06
N GLN A 333 34.89 18.54 29.53
CA GLN A 333 35.82 17.41 29.42
C GLN A 333 35.97 16.93 27.97
N ILE A 334 34.89 16.89 27.20
CA ILE A 334 34.94 16.55 25.76
C ILE A 334 35.70 17.64 24.99
N SER A 335 35.41 18.92 25.27
CA SER A 335 36.10 20.04 24.64
C SER A 335 37.62 20.01 24.90
N LYS A 336 38.05 19.65 26.12
CA LYS A 336 39.48 19.46 26.45
C LYS A 336 40.11 18.28 25.68
N LYS A 337 39.43 17.14 25.58
CA LYS A 337 39.93 15.94 24.87
C LYS A 337 40.04 16.12 23.36
N VAL A 338 39.13 16.87 22.74
CA VAL A 338 39.18 17.17 21.30
C VAL A 338 40.25 18.23 20.99
N SER A 339 40.46 19.18 21.90
CA SER A 339 41.52 20.20 21.75
C SER A 339 42.94 19.58 21.81
N SER A 340 43.15 18.53 22.61
CA SER A 340 44.43 17.80 22.64
C SER A 340 44.66 16.93 21.40
N LEU A 341 43.60 16.45 20.73
CA LEU A 341 43.69 15.69 19.48
C LEU A 341 44.03 16.58 18.27
N LEU A 342 43.59 17.85 18.29
CA LEU A 342 43.88 18.83 17.24
C LEU A 342 45.19 19.60 17.46
N SER A 343 45.77 19.53 18.66
CA SER A 343 47.05 20.20 19.01
C SER A 343 48.24 19.23 19.07
N GLY A 344 48.09 17.98 18.61
CA GLY A 344 49.13 16.97 18.59
C GLY A 344 49.97 17.01 17.30
N ASP A 345 51.28 17.20 17.46
CA ASP A 345 52.39 17.12 16.51
C ASP A 345 52.53 18.16 15.40
N ALA A 346 52.95 19.36 15.83
CA ALA A 346 53.76 20.27 15.02
C ALA A 346 55.05 20.65 15.76
N SER A 347 56.03 19.73 15.87
CA SER A 347 57.43 20.09 16.10
C SER A 347 58.43 18.95 15.85
N SER A 348 58.92 18.80 14.61
CA SER A 348 60.34 18.53 14.36
C SER A 348 60.70 18.98 12.93
N LYS A 349 61.84 19.66 12.78
CA LYS A 349 62.30 20.34 11.56
C LYS A 349 63.30 19.49 10.76
N SER A 350 63.40 19.83 9.47
CA SER A 350 64.47 19.59 8.47
C SER A 350 64.38 18.24 7.72
N SER A 351 64.53 18.14 6.39
CA SER A 351 65.15 19.02 5.38
C SER A 351 64.69 18.66 3.95
N ASP A 352 64.90 19.62 3.04
CA ASP A 352 65.12 19.55 1.60
C ASP A 352 64.01 19.24 0.56
N THR A 353 63.67 20.35 -0.10
CA THR A 353 63.31 20.59 -1.51
C THR A 353 63.61 19.48 -2.53
N THR A 354 62.57 18.99 -3.22
CA THR A 354 62.58 18.82 -4.69
C THR A 354 61.17 18.97 -5.25
N ALA A 355 61.03 19.87 -6.21
CA ALA A 355 59.82 20.06 -6.99
C ALA A 355 59.50 18.81 -7.84
N THR A 356 58.28 18.31 -7.73
CA THR A 356 57.63 17.52 -8.79
C THR A 356 56.19 17.99 -8.93
N THR A 357 55.92 18.67 -10.04
CA THR A 357 54.63 18.61 -10.72
C THR A 357 54.23 17.15 -10.88
N GLU A 358 53.09 16.71 -10.36
CA GLU A 358 52.28 15.68 -11.01
C GLU A 358 50.89 15.47 -10.36
N LYS A 359 49.90 15.48 -11.25
CA LYS A 359 48.64 14.70 -11.25
C LYS A 359 47.58 15.02 -10.19
N LYS A 360 46.61 15.83 -10.65
CA LYS A 360 45.17 15.62 -10.41
C LYS A 360 44.91 14.11 -10.32
N GLY A 361 44.47 13.64 -9.15
CA GLY A 361 44.05 12.25 -8.96
C GLY A 361 42.92 11.93 -9.93
N GLY A 362 43.27 11.26 -11.03
CA GLY A 362 42.34 10.61 -11.96
C GLY A 362 41.79 9.33 -11.33
N GLY A 363 41.08 9.47 -10.22
CA GLY A 363 40.20 8.44 -9.70
C GLY A 363 38.79 8.75 -10.18
N GLN A 364 38.53 8.61 -11.47
CA GLN A 364 37.15 8.63 -11.96
C GLN A 364 36.52 7.33 -11.47
N LEU A 365 35.82 7.40 -10.33
CA LEU A 365 35.02 6.29 -9.82
C LEU A 365 34.14 5.83 -10.97
N MET A 366 34.36 4.61 -11.45
CA MET A 366 33.55 4.06 -12.53
C MET A 366 32.10 4.07 -12.09
N ASN A 367 31.23 4.63 -12.91
CA ASN A 367 29.80 4.62 -12.67
C ASN A 367 29.26 3.18 -12.78
N THR A 368 29.25 2.46 -11.66
CA THR A 368 28.70 1.11 -11.55
C THR A 368 27.17 1.11 -11.51
N SER A 369 26.51 2.25 -11.28
CA SER A 369 25.04 2.34 -11.23
C SER A 369 24.40 1.94 -12.56
N SER A 370 25.07 2.17 -13.69
CA SER A 370 24.61 1.74 -15.02
C SER A 370 24.56 0.21 -15.12
N ILE A 371 25.58 -0.46 -14.58
CA ILE A 371 25.68 -1.93 -14.47
C ILE A 371 24.64 -2.43 -13.46
N SER A 372 24.54 -1.82 -12.28
CA SER A 372 23.56 -2.16 -11.24
C SER A 372 22.12 -2.01 -11.74
N ARG A 373 21.81 -0.96 -12.51
CA ARG A 373 20.52 -0.81 -13.19
C ARG A 373 20.30 -1.91 -14.23
N SER A 374 21.29 -2.21 -15.06
CA SER A 374 21.17 -3.29 -16.06
C SER A 374 20.91 -4.66 -15.42
N LEU A 375 21.53 -4.93 -14.27
CA LEU A 375 21.31 -6.12 -13.46
C LEU A 375 19.92 -6.10 -12.79
N ALA A 376 19.50 -4.95 -12.24
CA ALA A 376 18.15 -4.76 -11.69
C ALA A 376 17.05 -4.86 -12.76
N HIS A 377 17.38 -4.60 -14.03
CA HIS A 377 16.52 -4.83 -15.19
C HIS A 377 16.48 -6.29 -15.66
N GLY A 378 17.20 -7.21 -15.01
CA GLY A 378 17.24 -8.62 -15.39
C GLY A 378 17.99 -8.89 -16.70
N LYS A 379 18.83 -7.95 -17.19
CA LYS A 379 19.62 -8.11 -18.42
C LYS A 379 20.95 -8.84 -18.21
N GLY A 380 21.23 -9.33 -16.99
CA GLY A 380 22.38 -10.19 -16.69
C GLY A 380 22.03 -11.65 -16.91
N GLY A 381 22.71 -12.32 -17.86
CA GLY A 381 22.47 -13.72 -18.18
C GLY A 381 22.74 -14.65 -17.00
N TYR A 382 21.68 -15.22 -16.44
CA TYR A 382 21.72 -16.47 -15.70
C TYR A 382 20.89 -17.51 -16.45
N ASN A 383 21.56 -18.56 -16.90
CA ASN A 383 20.94 -19.78 -17.41
C ASN A 383 20.13 -20.42 -16.26
N SER A 384 18.83 -20.15 -16.21
CA SER A 384 17.87 -20.98 -15.48
C SER A 384 16.85 -21.51 -16.47
N ILE A 385 17.19 -22.67 -17.02
CA ILE A 385 16.34 -23.52 -17.84
C ILE A 385 15.32 -24.16 -16.89
N THR A 386 14.15 -23.54 -16.65
CA THR A 386 12.90 -24.29 -16.30
C THR A 386 11.58 -23.51 -16.22
N THR A 387 11.45 -22.27 -16.72
CA THR A 387 10.12 -21.60 -16.81
C THR A 387 9.82 -20.94 -18.15
N LYS A 388 10.64 -21.21 -19.17
CA LYS A 388 10.53 -20.57 -20.49
C LYS A 388 9.50 -21.20 -21.42
N THR A 389 8.88 -22.33 -21.05
CA THR A 389 8.09 -23.14 -21.98
C THR A 389 6.57 -22.90 -21.95
N MET A 390 6.05 -21.99 -21.11
CA MET A 390 4.61 -21.66 -21.10
C MET A 390 4.27 -20.21 -21.43
N LEU A 391 5.26 -19.32 -21.60
CA LEU A 391 5.01 -17.90 -21.88
C LEU A 391 5.04 -17.53 -23.38
N ASP A 392 5.58 -18.40 -24.24
CA ASP A 392 5.80 -18.12 -25.67
C ASP A 392 4.62 -18.47 -26.59
N LYS A 393 3.48 -18.95 -26.07
CA LYS A 393 2.27 -19.24 -26.89
C LYS A 393 1.19 -18.15 -26.86
N LEU A 394 1.46 -17.00 -26.23
CA LEU A 394 0.54 -15.85 -26.20
C LEU A 394 1.18 -14.53 -26.65
N SER A 395 2.35 -14.57 -27.30
CA SER A 395 2.92 -13.42 -27.98
C SER A 395 2.10 -13.10 -29.24
N PHE A 396 1.09 -12.25 -29.07
CA PHE A 396 0.45 -11.56 -30.19
C PHE A 396 1.53 -10.83 -30.99
N ALA A 397 1.50 -11.07 -32.30
CA ALA A 397 2.41 -10.53 -33.30
C ALA A 397 2.59 -9.02 -33.12
N SER A 398 3.84 -8.61 -32.89
CA SER A 398 4.26 -7.25 -33.13
C SER A 398 4.41 -7.08 -34.64
N SER A 399 3.44 -6.42 -35.27
CA SER A 399 3.64 -5.83 -36.59
C SER A 399 3.51 -4.31 -36.49
N ASP A 400 4.60 -3.68 -36.90
CA ASP A 400 4.87 -2.28 -37.20
C ASP A 400 3.72 -1.28 -37.38
N ASN A 401 4.00 -0.08 -36.85
CA ASN A 401 3.69 1.25 -37.40
C ASN A 401 2.28 1.51 -37.94
N THR A 402 1.38 1.91 -37.04
CA THR A 402 0.32 2.87 -37.39
C THR A 402 0.06 3.87 -36.26
N LYS A 403 0.47 5.12 -36.52
CA LYS A 403 -0.13 6.39 -36.05
C LYS A 403 -0.77 6.38 -34.66
N GLN A 404 -0.03 6.92 -33.70
CA GLN A 404 -0.57 7.54 -32.48
C GLN A 404 -1.69 8.53 -32.86
N SER A 405 -2.93 8.08 -32.69
CA SER A 405 -4.14 8.87 -32.88
C SER A 405 -5.14 8.47 -31.79
N ALA A 406 -4.90 8.97 -30.59
CA ALA A 406 -5.89 9.42 -29.61
C ALA A 406 -5.10 9.80 -28.36
N VAL A 407 -5.00 11.09 -28.07
CA VAL A 407 -4.56 11.58 -26.76
C VAL A 407 -5.64 11.13 -25.76
N SER A 408 -5.49 9.94 -25.19
CA SER A 408 -6.29 9.54 -24.04
C SER A 408 -5.94 10.51 -22.91
N SER A 409 -6.92 11.31 -22.49
CA SER A 409 -6.76 12.34 -21.47
C SER A 409 -6.17 11.73 -20.19
N TYR A 410 -4.93 12.09 -19.88
CA TYR A 410 -4.27 11.76 -18.62
C TYR A 410 -5.20 12.10 -17.44
N ASN A 411 -5.43 11.13 -16.55
CA ASN A 411 -6.25 11.33 -15.36
C ASN A 411 -5.42 11.07 -14.09
N VAL A 412 -5.16 12.14 -13.35
CA VAL A 412 -4.38 12.10 -12.11
C VAL A 412 -5.07 11.27 -11.00
N GLN A 413 -6.40 11.15 -11.01
CA GLN A 413 -7.14 10.36 -10.02
C GLN A 413 -6.81 8.88 -10.09
N PHE A 414 -6.56 8.36 -11.29
CA PHE A 414 -6.14 6.98 -11.45
C PHE A 414 -4.77 6.73 -10.79
N LEU A 415 -3.81 7.64 -11.00
CA LEU A 415 -2.52 7.58 -10.32
C LEU A 415 -2.68 7.65 -8.80
N PHE A 416 -3.58 8.49 -8.29
CA PHE A 416 -3.87 8.60 -6.86
C PHE A 416 -4.42 7.29 -6.28
N ALA A 417 -5.37 6.66 -6.97
CA ALA A 417 -5.92 5.37 -6.56
C ALA A 417 -4.83 4.27 -6.61
N LEU A 418 -4.02 4.24 -7.67
CA LEU A 418 -2.93 3.29 -7.84
C LEU A 418 -1.87 3.42 -6.73
N CYS A 419 -1.39 4.64 -6.48
CA CYS A 419 -0.45 4.93 -5.41
C CYS A 419 -1.00 4.56 -4.04
N ARG A 420 -2.31 4.75 -3.81
CA ARG A 420 -2.97 4.32 -2.57
C ARG A 420 -2.94 2.80 -2.41
N SER A 421 -3.36 2.03 -3.41
CA SER A 421 -3.35 0.56 -3.33
C SER A 421 -1.95 0.02 -3.05
N TYR A 422 -0.95 0.50 -3.78
CA TYR A 422 0.43 0.05 -3.58
C TYR A 422 1.06 0.60 -2.29
N SER A 423 0.63 1.76 -1.79
CA SER A 423 1.04 2.25 -0.46
C SER A 423 0.59 1.32 0.65
N VAL A 424 -0.63 0.79 0.57
CA VAL A 424 -1.09 -0.21 1.54
C VAL A 424 -0.18 -1.44 1.51
N ILE A 425 0.20 -1.90 0.31
CA ILE A 425 1.12 -3.04 0.16
C ILE A 425 2.49 -2.73 0.78
N LEU A 426 3.07 -1.57 0.48
CA LEU A 426 4.37 -1.17 1.02
C LEU A 426 4.31 -0.97 2.54
N ALA A 427 3.25 -0.39 3.07
CA ALA A 427 3.10 -0.15 4.51
C ALA A 427 2.98 -1.45 5.30
N ARG A 428 2.16 -2.39 4.82
CA ARG A 428 1.89 -3.65 5.53
C ARG A 428 2.97 -4.71 5.30
N TRP A 429 3.57 -4.81 4.11
CA TRP A 429 4.56 -5.86 3.80
C TRP A 429 6.00 -5.35 3.60
N GLY A 430 6.23 -4.03 3.59
CA GLY A 430 7.55 -3.44 3.40
C GLY A 430 8.43 -3.36 4.66
N GLY A 431 7.96 -3.82 5.81
CA GLY A 431 8.75 -3.88 7.06
C GLY A 431 8.71 -2.61 7.92
N GLY A 432 8.21 -1.48 7.40
CA GLY A 432 8.20 -0.20 8.12
C GLY A 432 6.94 0.09 8.94
N GLY A 433 5.86 -0.68 8.75
CA GLY A 433 4.55 -0.39 9.35
C GLY A 433 4.30 -1.02 10.72
N LYS A 434 5.22 -1.83 11.26
CA LYS A 434 5.00 -2.56 12.52
C LYS A 434 5.56 -1.86 13.75
N GLU A 435 6.75 -1.28 13.63
CA GLU A 435 7.48 -0.70 14.74
C GLU A 435 7.21 0.80 14.85
N ASP A 436 6.73 1.24 16.01
CA ASP A 436 6.54 2.65 16.32
C ASP A 436 7.85 3.22 16.87
N ILE A 437 8.72 3.71 15.97
CA ILE A 437 10.04 4.25 16.32
C ILE A 437 9.97 5.57 17.10
N VAL A 438 8.80 6.19 17.16
CA VAL A 438 8.56 7.46 17.85
C VAL A 438 8.11 7.20 19.29
N ASN A 439 7.17 6.27 19.46
CA ASN A 439 6.60 5.98 20.77
C ASN A 439 7.56 5.16 21.65
N ARG A 440 8.21 5.82 22.61
CA ARG A 440 9.18 5.22 23.56
C ARG A 440 8.57 4.37 24.67
N VAL A 441 7.27 4.05 24.62
CA VAL A 441 6.65 3.20 25.65
C VAL A 441 7.26 1.80 25.57
N SER A 442 7.83 1.37 26.70
CA SER A 442 8.67 0.18 26.84
C SER A 442 8.05 -1.06 26.15
N PRO A 443 8.83 -1.81 25.34
CA PRO A 443 8.35 -2.98 24.59
C PRO A 443 7.85 -4.14 25.46
N SER A 444 7.89 -4.02 26.79
CA SER A 444 7.45 -5.04 27.74
C SER A 444 5.93 -5.18 27.89
N SER A 445 5.11 -4.21 27.45
CA SER A 445 3.65 -4.26 27.67
C SER A 445 2.83 -4.84 26.50
N LYS A 446 3.45 -5.15 25.34
CA LYS A 446 2.72 -5.61 24.13
C LYS A 446 2.94 -7.08 23.77
N ARG A 447 3.46 -7.91 24.69
CA ARG A 447 3.55 -9.37 24.49
C ARG A 447 2.24 -10.12 24.79
N SER A 448 1.17 -9.42 25.15
CA SER A 448 -0.12 -10.02 25.52
C SER A 448 -1.27 -9.49 24.67
N SER A 449 -1.28 -9.80 23.37
CA SER A 449 -2.52 -10.11 22.65
C SER A 449 -2.15 -10.90 21.40
N GLY A 450 -2.66 -12.13 21.29
CA GLY A 450 -2.47 -13.00 20.13
C GLY A 450 -3.24 -12.55 18.88
N GLY A 451 -3.38 -11.24 18.67
CA GLY A 451 -4.00 -10.67 17.48
C GLY A 451 -2.98 -10.61 16.33
N GLY A 452 -3.37 -11.10 15.16
CA GLY A 452 -2.55 -11.03 13.94
C GLY A 452 -2.02 -9.61 13.74
N GLY A 453 -0.72 -9.47 13.49
CA GLY A 453 -0.12 -8.15 13.28
C GLY A 453 -0.72 -7.45 12.06
N ASP A 454 -0.83 -6.12 12.10
CA ASP A 454 -1.33 -5.34 10.97
C ASP A 454 -0.28 -5.13 9.86
N ALA A 455 1.00 -5.34 10.20
CA ALA A 455 2.14 -5.22 9.30
C ALA A 455 3.29 -6.18 9.64
N SER A 456 4.07 -6.55 8.63
CA SER A 456 5.33 -7.27 8.77
C SER A 456 6.41 -6.37 9.38
N SER A 457 7.24 -6.94 10.25
CA SER A 457 8.48 -6.33 10.78
C SER A 457 9.63 -6.29 9.77
N LYS A 458 9.61 -7.16 8.75
CA LYS A 458 10.68 -7.28 7.77
C LYS A 458 10.11 -7.14 6.36
N PRO A 459 10.83 -6.50 5.42
CA PRO A 459 10.36 -6.39 4.05
C PRO A 459 10.22 -7.79 3.44
N GLU A 460 9.05 -8.09 2.90
CA GLU A 460 8.85 -9.33 2.13
C GLU A 460 9.56 -9.23 0.76
N PRO A 461 10.16 -10.33 0.26
CA PRO A 461 10.88 -10.33 -1.03
C PRO A 461 10.05 -9.84 -2.22
N CYS A 462 8.74 -10.10 -2.21
CA CYS A 462 7.82 -9.66 -3.24
C CYS A 462 7.65 -8.13 -3.26
N VAL A 463 7.76 -7.47 -2.11
CA VAL A 463 7.71 -6.00 -1.98
C VAL A 463 9.01 -5.35 -2.49
N LEU A 464 10.16 -5.98 -2.22
CA LEU A 464 11.42 -5.53 -2.81
C LEU A 464 11.39 -5.65 -4.34
N SER A 465 10.82 -6.75 -4.85
CA SER A 465 10.60 -6.95 -6.28
C SER A 465 9.68 -5.86 -6.85
N LEU A 466 8.55 -5.58 -6.19
CA LEU A 466 7.64 -4.48 -6.55
C LEU A 466 8.37 -3.13 -6.64
N LEU A 467 9.21 -2.78 -5.65
CA LEU A 467 9.99 -1.54 -5.67
C LEU A 467 10.99 -1.51 -6.83
N ASN A 468 11.65 -2.64 -7.16
CA ASN A 468 12.53 -2.71 -8.33
C ASN A 468 11.76 -2.41 -9.62
N VAL A 469 10.58 -3.00 -9.78
CA VAL A 469 9.73 -2.80 -10.95
C VAL A 469 9.30 -1.34 -11.08
N ILE A 470 8.78 -0.77 -10.00
CA ILE A 470 8.29 0.61 -9.97
C ILE A 470 9.45 1.60 -10.22
N CYS A 471 10.57 1.44 -9.50
CA CYS A 471 11.67 2.40 -9.54
C CYS A 471 12.48 2.36 -10.84
N PHE A 472 12.68 1.18 -11.43
CA PHE A 472 13.54 1.03 -12.60
C PHE A 472 12.74 0.84 -13.88
N GLY A 473 11.46 0.49 -13.80
CA GLY A 473 10.58 0.37 -14.97
C GLY A 473 9.85 1.62 -15.38
N THR A 474 9.86 2.66 -14.54
CA THR A 474 8.98 3.82 -14.73
C THR A 474 9.65 5.13 -14.26
N ASN A 475 9.11 6.26 -14.69
CA ASN A 475 9.55 7.59 -14.26
C ASN A 475 8.78 8.08 -13.00
N ILE A 476 8.44 7.17 -12.10
CA ILE A 476 7.54 7.45 -10.97
C ILE A 476 8.10 8.49 -9.98
N VAL A 477 9.40 8.46 -9.66
CA VAL A 477 10.00 9.39 -8.69
C VAL A 477 9.90 10.86 -9.16
N PRO A 478 10.36 11.23 -10.37
CA PRO A 478 10.18 12.59 -10.86
C PRO A 478 8.70 12.94 -11.07
N ALA A 479 7.85 11.98 -11.48
CA ALA A 479 6.41 12.21 -11.64
C ALA A 479 5.71 12.57 -10.33
N LEU A 480 5.87 11.73 -9.29
CA LEU A 480 5.27 11.96 -7.98
C LEU A 480 5.78 13.25 -7.35
N TRP A 481 7.09 13.51 -7.42
CA TRP A 481 7.65 14.75 -6.87
C TRP A 481 7.12 16.01 -7.58
N SER A 482 6.89 15.93 -8.89
CA SER A 482 6.28 17.03 -9.63
C SER A 482 4.85 17.28 -9.17
N ILE A 483 4.04 16.22 -9.04
CA ILE A 483 2.65 16.30 -8.62
C ILE A 483 2.50 16.84 -7.19
N ILE A 484 3.36 16.39 -6.27
CA ILE A 484 3.38 16.88 -4.88
C ILE A 484 3.57 18.40 -4.80
N GLN A 485 4.29 18.97 -5.78
CA GLN A 485 4.57 20.40 -5.84
C GLN A 485 3.54 21.20 -6.65
N SER A 486 2.95 20.59 -7.68
CA SER A 486 2.10 21.30 -8.63
C SER A 486 0.60 21.17 -8.37
N ASP A 487 0.12 20.07 -7.79
CA ASP A 487 -1.31 19.87 -7.53
C ASP A 487 -1.71 20.52 -6.19
N PRO A 488 -2.56 21.57 -6.19
CA PRO A 488 -2.94 22.28 -4.97
C PRO A 488 -3.63 21.40 -3.93
N ARG A 489 -4.32 20.34 -4.36
CA ARG A 489 -5.02 19.41 -3.45
C ARG A 489 -4.02 18.55 -2.70
N VAL A 490 -2.99 18.09 -3.41
CA VAL A 490 -1.92 17.26 -2.85
C VAL A 490 -1.06 18.08 -1.91
N TYR A 491 -0.63 19.26 -2.36
CA TYR A 491 0.13 20.21 -1.55
C TYR A 491 -0.67 20.65 -0.31
N GLY A 492 -1.94 21.02 -0.49
CA GLY A 492 -2.82 21.45 0.59
C GLY A 492 -3.03 20.38 1.66
N ASP A 493 -3.34 19.14 1.26
CA ASP A 493 -3.48 18.01 2.19
C ASP A 493 -2.17 17.72 2.93
N LEU A 494 -1.04 17.67 2.21
CA LEU A 494 0.26 17.35 2.82
C LEU A 494 0.69 18.39 3.85
N TYR A 495 0.56 19.68 3.54
CA TYR A 495 0.89 20.73 4.50
C TYR A 495 -0.13 20.80 5.63
N GLY A 496 -1.39 20.43 5.39
CA GLY A 496 -2.39 20.23 6.45
C GLY A 496 -2.00 19.11 7.42
N VAL A 497 -1.36 18.04 6.94
CA VAL A 497 -0.84 16.95 7.79
C VAL A 497 0.40 17.37 8.58
N ILE A 498 1.30 18.14 7.97
CA ILE A 498 2.57 18.56 8.60
C ILE A 498 2.35 19.67 9.63
N ASP A 499 1.40 20.57 9.37
CA ASP A 499 1.10 21.73 10.21
C ASP A 499 0.19 21.34 11.38
N SER A 500 0.74 21.38 12.59
CA SER A 500 0.04 20.99 13.81
C SER A 500 -1.15 21.87 14.18
N GLU A 501 -1.21 23.09 13.64
CA GLU A 501 -2.31 24.02 13.87
C GLU A 501 -3.49 23.75 12.94
N LYS A 502 -3.22 23.18 11.76
CA LYS A 502 -4.25 22.83 10.76
C LYS A 502 -4.87 21.48 11.01
N ARG A 503 -4.12 20.54 11.59
CA ARG A 503 -4.60 19.19 11.89
C ARG A 503 -4.02 18.65 13.18
N ASP A 504 -4.91 18.32 14.11
CA ASP A 504 -4.53 17.79 15.43
C ASP A 504 -4.18 16.30 15.44
N LEU A 505 -4.51 15.57 14.38
CA LEU A 505 -4.19 14.14 14.29
C LEU A 505 -2.67 13.93 14.11
N PRO A 506 -2.05 13.03 14.90
CA PRO A 506 -0.64 12.71 14.77
C PRO A 506 -0.35 11.92 13.50
N ILE A 507 0.85 12.04 12.97
CA ILE A 507 1.24 11.37 11.70
C ILE A 507 1.14 9.84 11.83
N ARG A 508 1.40 9.29 13.02
CA ARG A 508 1.33 7.84 13.27
C ARG A 508 -0.07 7.25 13.15
N SER A 509 -1.15 8.04 13.25
CA SER A 509 -2.53 7.56 13.13
C SER A 509 -3.09 7.69 11.71
N LEU A 510 -2.29 8.14 10.74
CA LEU A 510 -2.72 8.26 9.36
C LEU A 510 -3.04 6.89 8.74
N HIS A 511 -4.11 6.84 7.96
CA HIS A 511 -4.54 5.67 7.20
C HIS A 511 -4.56 5.94 5.68
N CYS A 512 -4.50 4.87 4.89
CA CYS A 512 -4.55 4.92 3.43
C CYS A 512 -5.97 4.93 2.84
N ARG A 513 -7.01 4.72 3.66
CA ARG A 513 -8.38 4.46 3.17
C ARG A 513 -8.93 5.58 2.27
N PRO A 514 -9.60 5.23 1.15
CA PRO A 514 -10.30 6.20 0.32
C PRO A 514 -11.59 6.67 1.03
N ARG A 515 -11.97 7.92 0.80
CA ARG A 515 -13.29 8.42 1.19
C ARG A 515 -14.30 8.02 0.13
N CYS A 516 -15.25 7.19 0.51
CA CYS A 516 -16.23 6.57 -0.38
C CYS A 516 -17.39 7.53 -0.66
N ASN A 517 -17.70 8.45 0.26
CA ASN A 517 -18.83 9.36 0.14
C ASN A 517 -18.39 10.80 -0.18
N ASN A 518 -17.83 11.00 -1.38
CA ASN A 518 -17.10 12.23 -1.67
C ASN A 518 -17.92 13.26 -2.46
N LYS A 519 -18.80 14.01 -1.78
CA LYS A 519 -19.49 15.17 -2.37
C LYS A 519 -18.57 16.41 -2.49
N ASN A 520 -17.45 16.43 -1.78
CA ASN A 520 -16.58 17.61 -1.65
C ASN A 520 -15.18 17.45 -2.28
N GLY A 521 -14.90 16.33 -2.96
CA GLY A 521 -13.59 16.10 -3.62
C GLY A 521 -12.41 15.86 -2.67
N ASP A 522 -12.67 15.60 -1.39
CA ASP A 522 -11.65 15.27 -0.38
C ASP A 522 -11.27 13.78 -0.50
N ASN A 523 -10.15 13.52 -1.16
CA ASN A 523 -9.68 12.16 -1.43
C ASN A 523 -9.00 11.50 -0.22
N GLY A 524 -9.16 12.03 1.00
CA GLY A 524 -8.42 11.58 2.18
C GLY A 524 -6.96 12.05 2.15
N ASN A 525 -6.07 11.34 2.86
CA ASN A 525 -4.65 11.69 3.07
C ASN A 525 -3.77 11.53 1.80
N ILE A 526 -4.23 12.01 0.64
CA ILE A 526 -3.59 11.79 -0.65
C ILE A 526 -2.18 12.37 -0.73
N GLY A 527 -1.93 13.52 -0.10
CA GLY A 527 -0.62 14.15 0.01
C GLY A 527 0.36 13.26 0.75
N ALA A 528 -0.06 12.71 1.90
CA ALA A 528 0.75 11.78 2.68
C ALA A 528 0.99 10.46 1.91
N ILE A 529 -0.01 9.94 1.20
CA ILE A 529 0.09 8.70 0.40
C ILE A 529 1.10 8.87 -0.74
N LEU A 530 1.02 9.96 -1.50
CA LEU A 530 1.95 10.23 -2.58
C LEU A 530 3.36 10.49 -2.06
N LEU A 531 3.49 11.21 -0.94
CA LEU A 531 4.77 11.38 -0.27
C LEU A 531 5.35 10.03 0.16
N PHE A 532 4.55 9.14 0.74
CA PHE A 532 4.98 7.81 1.15
C PHE A 532 5.50 6.97 -0.03
N MET A 533 4.76 6.92 -1.14
CA MET A 533 5.22 6.25 -2.36
C MET A 533 6.52 6.87 -2.88
N PHE A 534 6.58 8.20 -2.91
CA PHE A 534 7.75 8.94 -3.36
C PHE A 534 8.98 8.63 -2.51
N VAL A 535 8.90 8.73 -1.17
CA VAL A 535 10.06 8.47 -0.30
C VAL A 535 10.47 7.00 -0.30
N SER A 536 9.50 6.08 -0.41
CA SER A 536 9.79 4.65 -0.53
C SER A 536 10.57 4.34 -1.80
N CYS A 537 10.15 4.92 -2.94
CA CYS A 537 10.85 4.77 -4.21
C CYS A 537 12.19 5.51 -4.20
N LEU A 538 12.26 6.72 -3.63
CA LEU A 538 13.49 7.50 -3.55
C LEU A 538 14.54 6.78 -2.70
N SER A 539 14.20 6.32 -1.49
CA SER A 539 15.13 5.53 -0.67
C SER A 539 15.60 4.28 -1.41
N HIS A 540 14.71 3.60 -2.13
CA HIS A 540 15.08 2.42 -2.91
C HIS A 540 16.03 2.73 -4.07
N ILE A 541 15.81 3.81 -4.80
CA ILE A 541 16.72 4.29 -5.86
C ILE A 541 18.07 4.73 -5.29
N LEU A 542 18.07 5.39 -4.13
CA LEU A 542 19.28 5.83 -3.45
C LEU A 542 20.16 4.65 -2.99
N ILE A 543 19.69 3.40 -2.96
CA ILE A 543 20.55 2.24 -2.69
C ILE A 543 21.56 2.03 -3.83
N ILE A 544 21.15 2.26 -5.08
CA ILE A 544 21.96 1.96 -6.27
C ILE A 544 22.54 3.20 -6.96
N THR A 545 22.03 4.39 -6.61
CA THR A 545 22.44 5.65 -7.22
C THR A 545 23.80 6.05 -6.67
N ASP A 546 24.76 6.35 -7.52
CA ASP A 546 26.08 6.80 -7.06
C ASP A 546 26.11 8.33 -6.87
N ASP A 547 27.11 8.84 -6.16
CA ASP A 547 27.30 10.26 -5.92
C ASP A 547 27.46 11.02 -7.24
N VAL A 548 28.15 10.46 -8.24
CA VAL A 548 28.26 11.07 -9.58
C VAL A 548 26.88 11.31 -10.20
N GLU A 549 25.94 10.38 -10.03
CA GLU A 549 24.59 10.54 -10.57
C GLU A 549 23.82 11.67 -9.89
N ILE A 550 23.97 11.80 -8.57
CA ILE A 550 23.28 12.83 -7.79
C ILE A 550 23.89 14.21 -8.04
N PHE A 551 25.21 14.32 -7.95
CA PHE A 551 25.88 15.61 -7.95
C PHE A 551 26.23 16.14 -9.34
N ASP A 552 26.48 15.26 -10.31
CA ASP A 552 26.97 15.66 -11.63
C ASP A 552 25.96 15.38 -12.75
N MET A 553 24.99 14.48 -12.53
CA MET A 553 23.95 14.16 -13.53
C MET A 553 22.52 14.55 -13.11
N ASP A 554 22.32 15.17 -11.95
CA ASP A 554 21.01 15.60 -11.44
C ASP A 554 19.97 14.45 -11.41
N LYS A 555 20.41 13.24 -11.04
CA LYS A 555 19.56 12.03 -10.94
C LYS A 555 19.51 11.48 -9.50
N PRO A 556 18.34 10.99 -9.04
CA PRO A 556 17.07 10.88 -9.76
C PRO A 556 16.28 12.19 -9.87
N LEU A 557 16.70 13.24 -9.16
CA LEU A 557 16.08 14.56 -9.17
C LEU A 557 17.17 15.64 -9.24
N PRO A 558 16.87 16.82 -9.82
CA PRO A 558 17.76 17.97 -9.77
C PRO A 558 18.13 18.35 -8.35
N MET A 559 19.34 18.88 -8.16
CA MET A 559 19.86 19.19 -6.83
C MET A 559 18.93 20.09 -5.99
N HIS A 560 18.37 21.16 -6.57
CA HIS A 560 17.44 22.03 -5.83
C HIS A 560 16.15 21.31 -5.40
N GLN A 561 15.70 20.33 -6.18
CA GLN A 561 14.54 19.51 -5.85
C GLN A 561 14.85 18.56 -4.67
N ILE A 562 16.07 18.01 -4.61
CA ILE A 562 16.54 17.23 -3.45
C ILE A 562 16.54 18.10 -2.18
N ARG A 563 16.97 19.36 -2.28
CA ARG A 563 16.93 20.29 -1.12
C ARG A 563 15.50 20.56 -0.64
N ARG A 564 14.56 20.80 -1.56
CA ARG A 564 13.13 20.95 -1.22
C ARG A 564 12.59 19.71 -0.53
N CYS A 565 12.96 18.51 -0.99
CA CYS A 565 12.61 17.24 -0.36
C CYS A 565 13.16 17.17 1.08
N ILE A 566 14.44 17.47 1.30
CA ILE A 566 15.04 17.47 2.64
C ILE A 566 14.27 18.38 3.60
N LEU A 567 13.91 19.60 3.16
CA LEU A 567 13.16 20.55 4.00
C LEU A 567 11.76 20.05 4.34
N LEU A 568 11.08 19.41 3.39
CA LEU A 568 9.76 18.82 3.60
C LEU A 568 9.84 17.65 4.60
N LEU A 569 10.76 16.70 4.39
CA LEU A 569 10.95 15.56 5.28
C LEU A 569 11.35 15.98 6.69
N LYS A 570 12.20 17.01 6.81
CA LYS A 570 12.55 17.60 8.10
C LYS A 570 11.32 18.09 8.87
N LYS A 571 10.41 18.83 8.21
CA LYS A 571 9.18 19.31 8.86
C LYS A 571 8.27 18.16 9.28
N LEU A 572 8.10 17.17 8.40
CA LEU A 572 7.28 15.98 8.69
C LEU A 572 7.84 15.18 9.88
N LEU A 573 9.14 14.91 9.88
CA LEU A 573 9.80 14.16 10.96
C LEU A 573 9.83 14.96 12.27
N TYR A 574 9.98 16.27 12.21
CA TYR A 574 9.87 17.13 13.39
C TYR A 574 8.47 17.07 14.01
N ARG A 575 7.42 17.19 13.18
CA ARG A 575 6.02 17.02 13.62
C ARG A 575 5.82 15.67 14.29
N ALA A 576 6.25 14.59 13.65
CA ALA A 576 6.09 13.23 14.14
C ALA A 576 6.85 12.98 15.45
N CYS A 577 8.11 13.40 15.55
CA CYS A 577 8.98 13.05 16.68
C CYS A 577 8.90 14.03 17.86
N CYS A 578 8.60 15.31 17.63
CA CYS A 578 8.71 16.36 18.65
C CYS A 578 7.35 16.93 19.06
N VAL A 579 6.43 17.10 18.10
CA VAL A 579 5.14 17.75 18.38
C VAL A 579 4.06 16.74 18.76
N ASP A 580 3.99 15.61 18.05
CA ASP A 580 2.97 14.57 18.32
C ASP A 580 3.20 13.83 19.65
N ASP A 581 4.43 13.83 20.16
CA ASP A 581 4.76 13.23 21.45
C ASP A 581 4.49 14.18 22.63
N THR A 582 4.67 15.50 22.45
CA THR A 582 4.42 16.49 23.51
C THR A 582 2.93 16.71 23.77
N LYS A 583 2.08 16.69 22.73
CA LYS A 583 0.60 16.75 22.88
C LYS A 583 0.02 15.60 23.72
N ARG A 584 0.77 14.50 23.91
CA ARG A 584 0.36 13.36 24.77
C ARG A 584 0.61 13.60 26.26
N LEU A 585 1.52 14.52 26.60
CA LEU A 585 1.98 14.76 27.97
C LEU A 585 1.22 15.89 28.68
N ILE A 586 0.26 16.53 28.01
CA ILE A 586 -0.65 17.49 28.63
C ILE A 586 -1.91 16.73 29.01
N PRO A 587 -2.05 16.19 30.24
CA PRO A 587 -3.37 15.88 30.75
C PRO A 587 -4.14 17.20 30.75
N SER A 588 -5.39 17.17 30.28
CA SER A 588 -6.34 18.27 30.47
C SER A 588 -6.57 18.46 31.97
N SER A 589 -5.68 19.21 32.62
CA SER A 589 -5.77 19.62 34.01
C SER A 589 -5.92 21.14 34.07
N THR A 590 -7.13 21.59 33.80
CA THR A 590 -7.65 22.87 34.31
C THR A 590 -9.17 22.80 34.24
N ASP A 591 -9.78 22.35 35.33
CA ASP A 591 -10.73 23.19 36.07
C ASP A 591 -10.83 22.65 37.50
N GLY A 592 -10.35 23.48 38.42
CA GLY A 592 -10.53 23.27 39.85
C GLY A 592 -11.90 23.78 40.28
N ASN A 593 -12.51 22.99 41.18
CA ASN A 593 -13.65 23.28 42.06
C ASN A 593 -14.98 22.64 41.62
N GLU A 594 -15.22 21.42 42.12
CA GLU A 594 -16.36 21.02 42.97
C GLU A 594 -16.44 19.47 43.05
N GLU A 595 -16.23 18.91 44.25
CA GLU A 595 -16.61 17.52 44.60
C GLU A 595 -18.07 17.48 45.11
N PRO A 596 -18.71 16.30 45.31
CA PRO A 596 -18.89 15.20 44.37
C PRO A 596 -20.37 14.72 44.36
N SER A 597 -20.91 14.28 43.22
CA SER A 597 -22.17 13.52 43.21
C SER A 597 -22.26 12.57 41.99
N GLY A 598 -22.18 11.28 42.31
CA GLY A 598 -22.42 10.07 41.52
C GLY A 598 -22.73 10.16 40.02
N ALA A 599 -21.79 9.69 39.20
CA ALA A 599 -22.08 8.89 38.01
C ALA A 599 -20.81 8.16 37.55
N THR A 600 -20.81 6.83 37.67
CA THR A 600 -19.79 5.95 37.08
C THR A 600 -19.83 6.03 35.56
N THR A 601 -19.00 6.89 34.97
CA THR A 601 -18.64 6.82 33.55
C THR A 601 -17.13 6.64 33.43
N THR A 602 -16.74 5.42 33.09
CA THR A 602 -15.40 5.05 32.65
C THR A 602 -15.08 5.74 31.33
N THR A 603 -14.61 6.99 31.37
CA THR A 603 -13.95 7.63 30.23
C THR A 603 -12.50 7.17 30.18
N SER A 604 -12.28 6.05 29.49
CA SER A 604 -10.95 5.61 29.09
C SER A 604 -10.26 6.75 28.32
N SER A 605 -9.10 7.19 28.78
CA SER A 605 -8.20 8.04 28.00
C SER A 605 -8.03 7.44 26.60
N HIS A 606 -8.53 8.12 25.56
CA HIS A 606 -8.37 7.71 24.16
C HIS A 606 -6.87 7.71 23.82
N GLN A 607 -6.20 6.56 23.96
CA GLN A 607 -4.91 6.34 23.32
C GLN A 607 -5.19 6.31 21.82
N LEU A 608 -4.77 7.34 21.08
CA LEU A 608 -4.80 7.30 19.62
C LEU A 608 -3.93 6.14 19.15
N GLU A 609 -4.55 5.15 18.52
CA GLU A 609 -3.87 3.96 18.02
C GLU A 609 -2.97 4.31 16.82
N SER A 610 -1.75 3.77 16.81
CA SER A 610 -0.82 3.89 15.69
C SER A 610 -1.29 2.98 14.54
N HIS A 611 -1.31 3.51 13.32
CA HIS A 611 -1.72 2.78 12.13
C HIS A 611 -0.50 2.44 11.25
N SER A 612 -0.52 1.28 10.60
CA SER A 612 0.63 0.74 9.83
C SER A 612 1.16 1.71 8.77
N PHE A 613 0.26 2.42 8.09
CA PHE A 613 0.64 3.45 7.11
C PHE A 613 1.40 4.63 7.74
N GLY A 614 0.89 5.22 8.83
CA GLY A 614 1.57 6.33 9.51
C GLY A 614 2.97 5.95 9.99
N LEU A 615 3.10 4.75 10.57
CA LEU A 615 4.39 4.20 10.99
C LEU A 615 5.34 3.97 9.81
N ALA A 616 4.84 3.41 8.71
CA ALA A 616 5.62 3.19 7.50
C ALA A 616 6.09 4.51 6.87
N LEU A 617 5.26 5.55 6.85
CA LEU A 617 5.62 6.87 6.36
C LEU A 617 6.75 7.49 7.17
N ILE A 618 6.68 7.43 8.50
CA ILE A 618 7.73 7.94 9.40
C ILE A 618 9.03 7.15 9.16
N THR A 619 8.95 5.82 9.11
CA THR A 619 10.11 4.94 8.92
C THR A 619 10.78 5.18 7.56
N ALA A 620 10.02 5.22 6.47
CA ALA A 620 10.54 5.46 5.13
C ALA A 620 11.12 6.87 4.97
N SER A 621 10.47 7.88 5.55
CA SER A 621 10.98 9.25 5.56
C SER A 621 12.28 9.37 6.36
N SER A 622 12.36 8.73 7.52
CA SER A 622 13.56 8.70 8.38
C SER A 622 14.73 8.01 7.67
N LYS A 623 14.48 6.87 7.01
CA LYS A 623 15.49 6.16 6.20
C LYS A 623 16.00 7.03 5.06
N THR A 624 15.10 7.63 4.28
CA THR A 624 15.46 8.53 3.17
C THR A 624 16.29 9.72 3.65
N MET A 625 15.89 10.34 4.76
CA MET A 625 16.60 11.47 5.36
C MET A 625 18.00 11.07 5.81
N ARG A 626 18.18 9.87 6.39
CA ARG A 626 19.48 9.32 6.77
C ARG A 626 20.38 9.09 5.56
N ASP A 627 19.86 8.47 4.50
CA ASP A 627 20.61 8.18 3.28
C ASP A 627 21.08 9.48 2.60
N LEU A 628 20.23 10.52 2.57
CA LEU A 628 20.60 11.84 2.06
C LEU A 628 21.61 12.56 2.96
N TYR A 629 21.49 12.44 4.28
CA TYR A 629 22.44 13.02 5.22
C TYR A 629 23.84 12.40 5.08
N ASP A 630 23.92 11.07 4.98
CA ASP A 630 25.18 10.35 4.75
C ASP A 630 25.88 10.84 3.48
N ARG A 631 25.12 10.99 2.38
CA ARG A 631 25.63 11.56 1.13
C ARG A 631 26.08 13.00 1.28
N SER A 632 25.30 13.81 1.99
CA SER A 632 25.65 15.21 2.26
C SER A 632 26.93 15.36 3.08
N SER A 633 27.33 14.34 3.85
CA SER A 633 28.60 14.33 4.58
C SER A 633 29.81 14.15 3.66
N ARG A 634 29.63 13.46 2.52
CA ARG A 634 30.67 13.24 1.50
C ARG A 634 30.85 14.45 0.59
N ARG A 635 29.73 14.98 0.06
CA ARG A 635 29.67 16.22 -0.71
C ARG A 635 28.39 16.97 -0.33
N PRO A 636 28.46 18.25 0.04
CA PRO A 636 27.33 18.91 0.68
C PRO A 636 26.13 19.08 -0.29
N LEU A 637 24.99 18.50 0.07
CA LEU A 637 23.71 18.68 -0.65
C LEU A 637 23.03 19.99 -0.23
N CYS A 638 23.08 20.27 1.07
CA CYS A 638 22.53 21.46 1.73
C CYS A 638 23.57 22.05 2.68
N VAL A 639 23.45 23.35 2.96
CA VAL A 639 24.22 23.97 4.05
C VAL A 639 23.80 23.36 5.40
N PRO A 640 24.73 23.16 6.35
CA PRO A 640 24.43 22.36 7.54
C PRO A 640 23.26 22.90 8.39
N LYS A 641 23.12 24.24 8.48
CA LYS A 641 21.97 24.91 9.13
C LYS A 641 20.59 24.41 8.65
N LEU A 642 20.47 23.92 7.41
CA LEU A 642 19.21 23.42 6.88
C LEU A 642 18.83 22.04 7.45
N TRP A 643 19.78 21.29 8.01
CA TRP A 643 19.52 20.01 8.66
C TRP A 643 19.01 20.17 10.09
N LEU A 644 19.29 21.31 10.74
CA LEU A 644 18.94 21.58 12.15
C LEU A 644 17.62 22.36 12.26
N PHE A 645 16.68 21.93 13.10
CA PHE A 645 15.53 22.78 13.48
C PHE A 645 16.02 23.84 14.48
N GLY A 646 15.56 25.09 14.34
CA GLY A 646 16.06 26.22 15.14
C GLY A 646 15.96 25.97 16.65
N ASP A 647 14.88 25.31 17.08
CA ASP A 647 14.52 25.14 18.49
C ASP A 647 15.18 23.94 19.16
N PHE A 648 16.06 23.19 18.48
CA PHE A 648 16.73 22.01 19.08
C PHE A 648 17.97 22.35 19.92
N LEU A 649 18.44 23.60 19.85
CA LEU A 649 19.68 24.06 20.49
C LEU A 649 19.47 25.32 21.37
N GLU A 650 18.22 25.69 21.62
CA GLU A 650 17.81 26.57 22.73
C GLU A 650 17.39 25.70 23.91
#